data_AF-A0A9N8ZDX1-F1
#
_entry.id   AF-A0A9N8ZDX1-F1
#
_cell.length_a   1.000
_cell.length_b   1.000
_cell.length_c   1.000
_cell.angle_alpha   90.00
_cell.angle_beta   90.00
_cell.angle_gamma   90.00
#
_symmetry.space_group_name_H-M   'P 1'
#
loop_
_entity.id
_entity.type
_entity.pdbx_description
1 polymer ?
#
loop_
_entity_poly.entity_id
_entity_poly.type
_entity_poly.pdbx_seq_one_letter_code
_entity_poly.pdbx_strand_id
1 'polypeptide(L)'
;MPQPSIIPRKVLFGNPSRASPTISPDGKYLAFIAPKDGILNIYVCDNPRDISSARAITNDKHRGIRTYMWSFSNRIIYKQDKDDFKVYSVDVNSGEEILLTPFDKTTSTPERFSSDFPDEIVISINHPDPTAFSLYRSNLKTGEINLIEENTQGFIGYFVNDDLKVRFATKQTDEAGNDVYRKINDEWELMISYDLDDTISSEIKSLVKDDKDELVYLTDSRDREFNALYKINLNDPKKKLHLVVDPKNQKSDIEETLLDPRTNVPLAYSLNYLRKSWHPICSEVSKDLDFLKSVDEGDISFLSQTLDNTIWIVGFENDTRSAMYYLYERSERSVHLLFNQRPELDDYELVKLHPVVIKSRDNLDLVSYLTVPLKKHDPYTNYKPTHPLPMILAVHGGPWIRDYFTPLRGDHQFFANRGYAVLSVNYRSSTGLGKTLLRSGNGEWGGKAHDDLIDAINWAIKEKIALKDKIAIYGGSYGGYAVLAGLTFTPGVFAAGVDIVGPSNLVTLLKSIPPYWKAMLNELKKRVGGDPETEEGVKFLSSRSPLNFADKICKPLLIAQVSKSIPVDYVLFNDEGHGFARPENRISFFAMTEKFLSVHLGGRYEEVQVIQVRKSELYNDGDDKENSLIRSSVRIIGSFCSRSIKKLNSITELFNNFYIQQYGKERWPNLLSSLKGPSKSCAMINKFASNTSILEFIHESKSSNNSDMMKVDYLGVECYVSDSKFPKPKKDEHNIFNVYHLDLASIMVTKALDVQPGDMVLDLCAAPGGKSLAILQRLLNNVDQRGGAIEGSSTRESGGMLIANEINNKRFHRLLQVIKSYIPFKYHQDQIKLVKNSPTRNFSYDKILVDVPCSSERHLITDQNELSRWKESRSKNFSIKQYNILLDAVKALRINGILVYSTCSISNLENDLVIKKILENSWVELQAVKRNDGWEFGEETGFGWIVLPDKCDGYGPMYFTILKRVEKGNKF
;
A
#
# COMPACT_ATOMS: atom_id res chain seq x y z
N MET A 1 -4.86 46.31 4.12
CA MET A 1 -5.54 45.55 5.20
C MET A 1 -4.57 44.53 5.79
N PRO A 2 -4.59 44.25 7.10
CA PRO A 2 -3.74 43.22 7.70
C PRO A 2 -4.06 41.84 7.11
N GLN A 3 -3.01 41.07 6.83
CA GLN A 3 -3.13 39.70 6.32
C GLN A 3 -3.84 38.81 7.36
N PRO A 4 -4.72 37.88 6.94
CA PRO A 4 -5.36 36.94 7.86
C PRO A 4 -4.31 36.06 8.55
N SER A 5 -4.60 35.56 9.75
CA SER A 5 -3.74 34.60 10.44
C SER A 5 -3.52 33.34 9.60
N ILE A 6 -2.39 32.64 9.82
CA ILE A 6 -2.19 31.32 9.22
C ILE A 6 -3.08 30.34 9.99
N ILE A 7 -3.94 29.61 9.28
CA ILE A 7 -4.71 28.52 9.88
C ILE A 7 -3.74 27.35 10.11
N PRO A 8 -3.58 26.85 11.36
CA PRO A 8 -2.65 25.77 11.65
C PRO A 8 -3.00 24.48 10.92
N ARG A 9 -1.99 23.74 10.46
CA ARG A 9 -2.15 22.42 9.82
C ARG A 9 -2.96 21.46 10.68
N LYS A 10 -2.73 21.47 12.00
CA LYS A 10 -3.44 20.63 12.98
C LYS A 10 -4.95 20.91 13.02
N VAL A 11 -5.37 22.16 12.77
CA VAL A 11 -6.79 22.55 12.77
C VAL A 11 -7.49 22.01 11.51
N LEU A 12 -6.86 22.14 10.34
CA LEU A 12 -7.43 21.67 9.06
C LEU A 12 -7.35 20.14 8.88
N PHE A 13 -6.24 19.54 9.32
CA PHE A 13 -5.88 18.15 9.03
C PHE A 13 -5.69 17.29 10.27
N GLY A 14 -6.04 17.77 11.46
CA GLY A 14 -6.13 16.95 12.67
C GLY A 14 -7.34 16.02 12.65
N ASN A 15 -7.53 15.23 13.70
CA ASN A 15 -8.81 14.55 13.89
C ASN A 15 -9.93 15.58 14.15
N PRO A 16 -11.17 15.33 13.71
CA PRO A 16 -12.30 16.14 14.14
C PRO A 16 -12.53 15.97 15.64
N SER A 17 -13.11 16.99 16.28
CA SER A 17 -13.53 16.90 17.68
C SER A 17 -14.62 15.83 17.86
N ARG A 18 -15.59 15.80 16.94
CA ARG A 18 -16.64 14.77 16.80
C ARG A 18 -17.04 14.64 15.33
N ALA A 19 -17.48 13.47 14.88
CA ALA A 19 -17.90 13.26 13.49
C ALA A 19 -18.90 12.11 13.35
N SER A 20 -19.60 12.10 12.21
CA SER A 20 -20.48 10.99 11.79
C SER A 20 -21.49 10.57 12.86
N PRO A 21 -22.31 11.49 13.41
CA PRO A 21 -23.36 11.10 14.34
C PRO A 21 -24.43 10.27 13.65
N THR A 22 -24.90 9.20 14.29
CA THR A 22 -26.04 8.41 13.83
C THR A 22 -26.89 7.96 15.00
N ILE A 23 -28.21 7.91 14.82
CA ILE A 23 -29.17 7.50 15.83
C ILE A 23 -29.48 6.00 15.72
N SER A 24 -29.69 5.33 16.86
CA SER A 24 -30.14 3.94 16.88
C SER A 24 -31.52 3.81 16.24
N PRO A 25 -31.85 2.65 15.63
CA PRO A 25 -33.15 2.45 14.98
C PRO A 25 -34.36 2.67 15.92
N ASP A 26 -34.20 2.43 17.22
CA ASP A 26 -35.24 2.64 18.23
C ASP A 26 -35.25 4.05 18.85
N GLY A 27 -34.35 4.94 18.40
CA GLY A 27 -34.27 6.33 18.86
C GLY A 27 -33.72 6.52 20.27
N LYS A 28 -33.20 5.46 20.93
CA LYS A 28 -32.71 5.55 22.32
C LYS A 28 -31.27 6.01 22.45
N TYR A 29 -30.43 5.73 21.46
CA TYR A 29 -28.99 6.00 21.54
C TYR A 29 -28.53 6.86 20.37
N LEU A 30 -27.56 7.73 20.61
CA LEU A 30 -26.80 8.39 19.56
C LEU A 30 -25.36 7.94 19.64
N ALA A 31 -24.83 7.49 18.51
CA ALA A 31 -23.41 7.19 18.36
C ALA A 31 -22.72 8.29 17.54
N PHE A 32 -21.42 8.45 17.74
CA PHE A 32 -20.57 9.30 16.91
C PHE A 32 -19.10 8.88 17.06
N ILE A 33 -18.24 9.35 16.17
CA ILE A 33 -16.80 9.15 16.25
C ILE A 33 -16.15 10.35 16.94
N ALA A 34 -15.28 10.10 17.91
CA ALA A 34 -14.46 11.14 18.53
C ALA A 34 -13.08 10.59 18.98
N PRO A 35 -12.08 11.45 19.20
CA PRO A 35 -10.78 11.01 19.69
C PRO A 35 -10.87 10.47 21.13
N LYS A 36 -10.18 9.36 21.40
CA LYS A 36 -9.81 8.88 22.73
C LYS A 36 -8.29 8.76 22.72
N ASP A 37 -7.60 9.50 23.58
CA ASP A 37 -6.12 9.61 23.57
C ASP A 37 -5.56 9.96 22.17
N GLY A 38 -6.23 10.88 21.47
CA GLY A 38 -5.86 11.30 20.12
C GLY A 38 -6.29 10.37 18.98
N ILE A 39 -6.79 9.17 19.27
CA ILE A 39 -7.16 8.15 18.26
C ILE A 39 -8.69 8.01 18.16
N LEU A 40 -9.22 8.00 16.94
CA LEU A 40 -10.66 7.96 16.71
C LEU A 40 -11.29 6.65 17.20
N ASN A 41 -12.32 6.78 18.04
CA ASN A 41 -13.10 5.71 18.63
C ASN A 41 -14.60 6.02 18.53
N ILE A 42 -15.43 5.01 18.73
CA ILE A 42 -16.89 5.12 18.72
C ILE A 42 -17.34 5.50 20.12
N TYR A 43 -18.12 6.57 20.21
CA TYR A 43 -18.78 7.03 21.42
C TYR A 43 -20.29 6.82 21.29
N VAL A 44 -20.95 6.52 22.41
CA VAL A 44 -22.41 6.41 22.50
C VAL A 44 -22.92 7.23 23.68
N CYS A 45 -24.05 7.90 23.51
CA CYS A 45 -24.83 8.48 24.60
C CYS A 45 -26.24 7.85 24.67
N ASP A 46 -26.73 7.71 25.89
CA ASP A 46 -28.05 7.11 26.20
C ASP A 46 -29.19 8.14 26.08
N ASN A 47 -28.85 9.41 25.88
CA ASN A 47 -29.79 10.48 25.56
C ASN A 47 -29.36 11.14 24.24
N PRO A 48 -30.05 10.91 23.12
CA PRO A 48 -29.69 11.48 21.82
C PRO A 48 -29.72 13.01 21.77
N ARG A 49 -30.42 13.66 22.71
CA ARG A 49 -30.52 15.13 22.80
C ARG A 49 -29.49 15.76 23.72
N ASP A 50 -28.73 14.96 24.47
CA ASP A 50 -27.67 15.43 25.35
C ASP A 50 -26.45 14.50 25.29
N ILE A 51 -25.43 14.95 24.58
CA ILE A 51 -24.19 14.21 24.38
C ILE A 51 -23.24 14.29 25.59
N SER A 52 -23.59 15.00 26.66
CA SER A 52 -22.74 15.13 27.86
C SER A 52 -22.47 13.79 28.54
N SER A 53 -23.36 12.82 28.37
CA SER A 53 -23.24 11.44 28.88
C SER A 53 -22.43 10.51 27.96
N ALA A 54 -21.87 11.02 26.86
CA ALA A 54 -21.21 10.18 25.87
C ALA A 54 -19.98 9.46 26.44
N ARG A 55 -19.90 8.15 26.20
CA ARG A 55 -18.76 7.29 26.58
C ARG A 55 -18.22 6.54 25.37
N ALA A 56 -16.90 6.36 25.33
CA ALA A 56 -16.27 5.51 24.33
C ALA A 56 -16.65 4.04 24.57
N ILE A 57 -17.19 3.37 23.55
CA ILE A 57 -17.53 1.95 23.59
C ILE A 57 -16.44 1.08 22.94
N THR A 58 -15.51 1.70 22.21
CA THR A 58 -14.34 1.05 21.64
C THR A 58 -13.04 1.63 22.20
N ASN A 59 -11.93 0.92 21.96
CA ASN A 59 -10.60 1.27 22.47
C ASN A 59 -9.49 0.98 21.44
N ASP A 60 -9.70 1.39 20.18
CA ASP A 60 -8.67 1.34 19.16
C ASP A 60 -7.48 2.23 19.53
N LYS A 61 -6.29 1.66 19.39
CA LYS A 61 -5.00 2.32 19.68
C LYS A 61 -4.09 2.42 18.45
N HIS A 62 -4.65 2.22 17.25
CA HIS A 62 -3.88 2.08 16.02
C HIS A 62 -4.28 3.14 14.99
N ARG A 63 -5.16 2.78 14.04
CA ARG A 63 -5.49 3.60 12.87
C ARG A 63 -6.71 4.50 13.08
N GLY A 64 -7.45 4.25 14.16
CA GLY A 64 -8.72 4.89 14.50
C GLY A 64 -9.88 4.33 13.67
N ILE A 65 -11.04 4.20 14.29
CA ILE A 65 -12.28 3.79 13.63
C ILE A 65 -12.90 5.00 12.92
N ARG A 66 -13.27 4.84 11.65
CA ARG A 66 -13.76 5.95 10.79
C ARG A 66 -15.18 5.79 10.29
N THR A 67 -15.69 4.56 10.31
CA THR A 67 -17.03 4.22 9.85
C THR A 67 -17.61 3.17 10.79
N TYR A 68 -18.91 3.27 11.02
CA TYR A 68 -19.67 2.32 11.81
C TYR A 68 -21.14 2.36 11.36
N MET A 69 -21.91 1.34 11.71
CA MET A 69 -23.32 1.18 11.35
C MET A 69 -24.08 0.60 12.54
N TRP A 70 -25.33 1.04 12.73
CA TRP A 70 -26.22 0.48 13.74
C TRP A 70 -26.79 -0.88 13.30
N SER A 71 -26.86 -1.82 14.23
CA SER A 71 -27.77 -2.96 14.13
C SER A 71 -29.14 -2.62 14.72
N PHE A 72 -30.10 -3.53 14.55
CA PHE A 72 -31.41 -3.46 15.22
C PHE A 72 -31.42 -4.11 16.62
N SER A 73 -30.26 -4.51 17.16
CA SER A 73 -30.09 -5.27 18.43
C SER A 73 -29.25 -4.55 19.49
N ASN A 74 -29.21 -3.20 19.47
CA ASN A 74 -28.34 -2.39 20.35
C ASN A 74 -26.85 -2.72 20.20
N ARG A 75 -26.41 -3.05 18.99
CA ARG A 75 -25.00 -3.26 18.67
C ARG A 75 -24.57 -2.35 17.53
N ILE A 76 -23.28 -2.05 17.50
CA ILE A 76 -22.65 -1.26 16.45
C ILE A 76 -21.65 -2.13 15.70
N ILE A 77 -21.72 -2.07 14.37
CA ILE A 77 -20.83 -2.79 13.47
C ILE A 77 -19.81 -1.81 12.91
N TYR A 78 -18.54 -2.19 12.91
CA TYR A 78 -17.49 -1.38 12.29
C TYR A 78 -16.42 -2.23 11.63
N LYS A 79 -15.70 -1.60 10.72
CA LYS A 79 -14.60 -2.19 9.98
C LYS A 79 -13.28 -1.65 10.52
N GLN A 80 -12.31 -2.53 10.75
CA GLN A 80 -10.97 -2.13 11.19
C GLN A 80 -9.89 -2.90 10.44
N ASP A 81 -8.81 -2.20 10.13
CA ASP A 81 -7.63 -2.73 9.44
C ASP A 81 -6.56 -3.11 10.47
N LYS A 82 -6.46 -4.41 10.75
CA LYS A 82 -5.43 -5.01 11.63
C LYS A 82 -4.74 -6.12 10.83
N ASP A 83 -3.92 -5.73 9.85
CA ASP A 83 -3.29 -6.55 8.80
C ASP A 83 -4.24 -7.04 7.69
N ASP A 84 -5.54 -7.10 7.97
CA ASP A 84 -6.64 -7.32 7.04
C ASP A 84 -7.85 -6.50 7.48
N PHE A 85 -8.77 -6.25 6.54
CA PHE A 85 -10.00 -5.51 6.76
C PHE A 85 -11.08 -6.43 7.37
N LYS A 86 -11.21 -6.38 8.69
CA LYS A 86 -12.12 -7.22 9.49
C LYS A 86 -13.37 -6.46 9.93
N VAL A 87 -14.48 -7.18 10.14
CA VAL A 87 -15.74 -6.63 10.65
C VAL A 87 -15.94 -7.07 12.10
N TYR A 88 -16.27 -6.11 12.96
CA TYR A 88 -16.51 -6.30 14.38
C TYR A 88 -17.92 -5.82 14.75
N SER A 89 -18.48 -6.43 15.79
CA SER A 89 -19.75 -6.06 16.43
C SER A 89 -19.47 -5.73 17.89
N VAL A 90 -19.83 -4.52 18.33
CA VAL A 90 -19.68 -4.08 19.73
C VAL A 90 -21.04 -3.87 20.37
N ASP A 91 -21.22 -4.43 21.57
CA ASP A 91 -22.41 -4.19 22.38
C ASP A 91 -22.40 -2.76 22.92
N VAL A 92 -23.51 -2.03 22.78
CA VAL A 92 -23.58 -0.65 23.28
C VAL A 92 -23.45 -0.59 24.79
N ASN A 93 -24.06 -1.51 25.52
CA ASN A 93 -24.15 -1.46 26.98
C ASN A 93 -22.87 -2.00 27.64
N SER A 94 -22.45 -3.21 27.26
CA SER A 94 -21.31 -3.88 27.88
C SER A 94 -19.95 -3.47 27.29
N GLY A 95 -19.93 -2.95 26.06
CA GLY A 95 -18.70 -2.71 25.30
C GLY A 95 -18.02 -4.00 24.82
N GLU A 96 -18.71 -5.15 24.90
CA GLU A 96 -18.21 -6.43 24.42
C GLU A 96 -18.04 -6.41 22.90
N GLU A 97 -16.80 -6.59 22.44
CA GLU A 97 -16.42 -6.67 21.03
C GLU A 97 -16.40 -8.14 20.55
N ILE A 98 -17.05 -8.41 19.43
CA ILE A 98 -17.10 -9.71 18.76
C ILE A 98 -16.55 -9.57 17.35
N LEU A 99 -15.62 -10.43 16.95
CA LEU A 99 -15.13 -10.53 15.57
C LEU A 99 -16.14 -11.32 14.73
N LEU A 100 -16.65 -10.71 13.65
CA LEU A 100 -17.62 -11.36 12.76
C LEU A 100 -16.96 -12.07 11.57
N THR A 101 -15.73 -11.69 11.21
CA THR A 101 -15.04 -12.25 10.01
C THR A 101 -13.69 -12.88 10.36
N PRO A 102 -13.68 -14.15 10.83
CA PRO A 102 -12.47 -14.79 11.33
C PRO A 102 -11.49 -15.26 10.24
N PHE A 103 -11.76 -15.03 8.95
CA PHE A 103 -10.95 -15.58 7.84
C PHE A 103 -9.69 -14.75 7.54
N ASP A 104 -8.50 -15.35 7.63
CA ASP A 104 -7.22 -14.67 7.33
C ASP A 104 -7.08 -14.29 5.85
N LYS A 105 -6.38 -13.18 5.57
CA LYS A 105 -6.08 -12.67 4.22
C LYS A 105 -7.31 -12.35 3.40
N THR A 106 -8.35 -11.88 4.07
CA THR A 106 -9.62 -11.49 3.44
C THR A 106 -9.90 -10.02 3.68
N THR A 107 -10.71 -9.45 2.80
CA THR A 107 -11.41 -8.19 3.05
C THR A 107 -12.89 -8.49 3.14
N SER A 108 -13.57 -7.80 4.05
CA SER A 108 -14.99 -8.01 4.30
C SER A 108 -15.76 -6.69 4.27
N THR A 109 -17.02 -6.75 3.83
CA THR A 109 -17.91 -5.59 3.75
C THR A 109 -19.31 -5.98 4.27
N PRO A 110 -19.89 -5.24 5.23
CA PRO A 110 -21.29 -5.37 5.60
C PRO A 110 -22.21 -5.10 4.39
N GLU A 111 -23.19 -5.98 4.14
CA GLU A 111 -24.11 -5.89 3.01
C GLU A 111 -25.55 -5.54 3.42
N ARG A 112 -26.12 -6.26 4.40
CA ARG A 112 -27.52 -6.04 4.81
C ARG A 112 -27.76 -6.30 6.30
N PHE A 113 -28.50 -5.37 6.90
CA PHE A 113 -29.11 -5.46 8.22
C PHE A 113 -30.63 -5.64 8.05
N SER A 114 -31.29 -6.27 9.02
CA SER A 114 -32.74 -6.44 8.99
C SER A 114 -33.36 -6.25 10.38
N SER A 115 -34.50 -5.56 10.41
CA SER A 115 -35.29 -5.41 11.64
C SER A 115 -36.01 -6.70 12.03
N ASP A 116 -36.26 -7.61 11.09
CA ASP A 116 -36.84 -8.94 11.34
C ASP A 116 -35.80 -9.92 11.93
N PHE A 117 -34.53 -9.67 11.66
CA PHE A 117 -33.38 -10.46 12.16
C PHE A 117 -32.37 -9.56 12.87
N PRO A 118 -32.74 -8.96 14.01
CA PRO A 118 -31.98 -7.86 14.61
C PRO A 118 -30.58 -8.25 15.08
N ASP A 119 -30.37 -9.52 15.39
CA ASP A 119 -29.11 -10.09 15.87
C ASP A 119 -28.23 -10.64 14.73
N GLU A 120 -28.59 -10.41 13.47
CA GLU A 120 -27.91 -11.00 12.32
C GLU A 120 -27.55 -9.98 11.25
N ILE A 121 -26.54 -10.30 10.45
CA ILE A 121 -26.05 -9.48 9.35
C ILE A 121 -25.60 -10.35 8.18
N VAL A 122 -25.78 -9.85 6.95
CA VAL A 122 -25.12 -10.42 5.78
C VAL A 122 -23.83 -9.64 5.49
N ILE A 123 -22.73 -10.36 5.30
CA ILE A 123 -21.39 -9.84 5.06
C ILE A 123 -20.83 -10.48 3.79
N SER A 124 -20.29 -9.64 2.90
CA SER A 124 -19.56 -10.05 1.71
C SER A 124 -18.08 -10.24 2.04
N ILE A 125 -17.51 -11.38 1.67
CA ILE A 125 -16.13 -11.77 1.99
C ILE A 125 -15.49 -12.43 0.77
N ASN A 126 -14.25 -12.06 0.42
CA ASN A 126 -13.49 -12.73 -0.63
C ASN A 126 -12.90 -14.08 -0.17
N HIS A 127 -13.80 -14.96 0.29
CA HIS A 127 -13.54 -16.31 0.77
C HIS A 127 -14.71 -17.22 0.36
N PRO A 128 -14.47 -18.47 -0.09
CA PRO A 128 -13.18 -19.17 -0.13
C PRO A 128 -12.27 -18.74 -1.29
N ASP A 129 -12.81 -18.09 -2.33
CA ASP A 129 -12.03 -17.61 -3.48
C ASP A 129 -11.52 -16.17 -3.24
N PRO A 130 -10.20 -15.92 -3.22
CA PRO A 130 -9.68 -14.56 -3.07
C PRO A 130 -9.98 -13.62 -4.24
N THR A 131 -10.49 -14.14 -5.37
CA THR A 131 -10.86 -13.40 -6.59
C THR A 131 -12.34 -13.05 -6.69
N ALA A 132 -13.19 -13.59 -5.81
CA ALA A 132 -14.63 -13.39 -5.86
C ALA A 132 -15.21 -13.22 -4.44
N PHE A 133 -16.20 -12.36 -4.28
CA PHE A 133 -16.86 -12.17 -3.00
C PHE A 133 -18.07 -13.08 -2.85
N SER A 134 -18.10 -13.90 -1.80
CA SER A 134 -19.24 -14.72 -1.40
C SER A 134 -19.97 -14.09 -0.21
N LEU A 135 -21.24 -14.44 -0.02
CA LEU A 135 -22.07 -13.89 1.06
C LEU A 135 -22.16 -14.85 2.23
N TYR A 136 -21.97 -14.30 3.43
CA TYR A 136 -22.07 -15.00 4.70
C TYR A 136 -23.10 -14.32 5.57
N ARG A 137 -23.85 -15.11 6.35
CA ARG A 137 -24.75 -14.64 7.39
C ARG A 137 -24.08 -14.85 8.75
N SER A 138 -23.95 -13.79 9.53
CA SER A 138 -23.26 -13.81 10.81
C SER A 138 -24.15 -13.34 11.95
N ASN A 139 -24.06 -14.01 13.10
CA ASN A 139 -24.70 -13.62 14.34
C ASN A 139 -23.86 -12.56 15.07
N LEU A 140 -24.47 -11.42 15.38
CA LEU A 140 -23.83 -10.25 15.96
C LEU A 140 -23.39 -10.42 17.42
N LYS A 141 -23.97 -11.40 18.13
CA LYS A 141 -23.71 -11.68 19.55
C LYS A 141 -22.68 -12.78 19.73
N THR A 142 -22.73 -13.84 18.90
CA THR A 142 -21.87 -15.02 19.04
C THR A 142 -20.67 -15.01 18.10
N GLY A 143 -20.75 -14.26 16.98
CA GLY A 143 -19.76 -14.31 15.91
C GLY A 143 -19.86 -15.58 15.04
N GLU A 144 -20.85 -16.44 15.27
CA GLU A 144 -21.15 -17.56 14.38
C GLU A 144 -21.40 -17.03 12.96
N ILE A 145 -20.81 -17.67 11.96
CA ILE A 145 -20.87 -17.21 10.57
C ILE A 145 -21.04 -18.41 9.63
N ASN A 146 -22.05 -18.32 8.77
CA ASN A 146 -22.44 -19.37 7.84
C ASN A 146 -22.46 -18.85 6.40
N LEU A 147 -21.90 -19.61 5.46
CA LEU A 147 -21.96 -19.30 4.03
C LEU A 147 -23.41 -19.44 3.53
N ILE A 148 -23.94 -18.40 2.88
CA ILE A 148 -25.32 -18.40 2.35
C ILE A 148 -25.37 -18.31 0.82
N GLU A 149 -24.32 -17.79 0.19
CA GLU A 149 -24.17 -17.78 -1.27
C GLU A 149 -22.70 -17.85 -1.64
N GLU A 150 -22.26 -18.95 -2.23
CA GLU A 150 -20.91 -19.08 -2.77
C GLU A 150 -20.86 -18.49 -4.18
N ASN A 151 -19.94 -17.55 -4.39
CA ASN A 151 -19.79 -16.91 -5.70
C ASN A 151 -18.93 -17.74 -6.64
N THR A 152 -19.56 -18.74 -7.25
CA THR A 152 -18.95 -19.60 -8.28
C THR A 152 -19.14 -19.05 -9.71
N GLN A 153 -20.00 -18.03 -9.86
CA GLN A 153 -20.43 -17.49 -11.14
C GLN A 153 -19.63 -16.25 -11.58
N GLY A 154 -18.79 -15.69 -10.70
CA GLY A 154 -18.01 -14.48 -10.97
C GLY A 154 -18.84 -13.19 -10.87
N PHE A 155 -19.82 -13.16 -9.97
CA PHE A 155 -20.59 -11.93 -9.69
C PHE A 155 -19.70 -10.88 -9.03
N ILE A 156 -19.94 -9.61 -9.35
CA ILE A 156 -19.21 -8.45 -8.81
C ILE A 156 -19.98 -7.71 -7.71
N GLY A 157 -21.25 -8.06 -7.50
CA GLY A 157 -22.09 -7.48 -6.46
C GLY A 157 -23.39 -8.26 -6.28
N TYR A 158 -24.02 -8.08 -5.13
CA TYR A 158 -25.28 -8.71 -4.78
C TYR A 158 -26.25 -7.68 -4.18
N PHE A 159 -27.54 -7.96 -4.26
CA PHE A 159 -28.57 -7.24 -3.53
C PHE A 159 -29.36 -8.22 -2.66
N VAL A 160 -29.43 -7.92 -1.37
CA VAL A 160 -30.05 -8.74 -0.33
C VAL A 160 -31.24 -7.97 0.26
N ASN A 161 -32.38 -8.64 0.43
CA ASN A 161 -33.59 -8.01 0.98
C ASN A 161 -33.66 -8.13 2.52
N ASP A 162 -34.72 -7.58 3.11
CA ASP A 162 -34.95 -7.62 4.57
C ASP A 162 -35.18 -9.02 5.15
N ASP A 163 -35.53 -10.01 4.32
CA ASP A 163 -35.56 -11.41 4.77
C ASP A 163 -34.15 -12.03 4.88
N LEU A 164 -33.10 -11.22 4.65
CA LEU A 164 -31.70 -11.62 4.48
C LEU A 164 -31.50 -12.66 3.37
N LYS A 165 -32.35 -12.61 2.33
CA LYS A 165 -32.25 -13.47 1.15
C LYS A 165 -31.59 -12.73 -0.01
N VAL A 166 -30.72 -13.42 -0.73
CA VAL A 166 -30.09 -12.91 -1.95
C VAL A 166 -31.13 -12.85 -3.06
N ARG A 167 -31.34 -11.66 -3.63
CA ARG A 167 -32.39 -11.42 -4.63
C ARG A 167 -31.84 -11.10 -6.00
N PHE A 168 -30.75 -10.35 -6.06
CA PHE A 168 -30.10 -10.00 -7.31
C PHE A 168 -28.59 -10.18 -7.21
N ALA A 169 -27.97 -10.40 -8.35
CA ALA A 169 -26.53 -10.42 -8.50
C ALA A 169 -26.14 -9.71 -9.80
N THR A 170 -25.02 -8.99 -9.78
CA THR A 170 -24.50 -8.30 -10.96
C THR A 170 -23.25 -9.01 -11.46
N LYS A 171 -23.17 -9.24 -12.77
CA LYS A 171 -21.99 -9.81 -13.44
C LYS A 171 -21.51 -8.87 -14.53
N GLN A 172 -20.19 -8.68 -14.64
CA GLN A 172 -19.62 -7.95 -15.75
C GLN A 172 -19.64 -8.81 -17.02
N THR A 173 -20.04 -8.24 -18.15
CA THR A 173 -20.02 -8.90 -19.46
C THR A 173 -18.61 -8.82 -20.08
N ASP A 174 -18.34 -9.63 -21.10
CA ASP A 174 -17.08 -9.56 -21.86
C ASP A 174 -16.88 -8.17 -22.50
N GLU A 175 -17.98 -7.50 -22.83
CA GLU A 175 -17.99 -6.13 -23.34
C GLU A 175 -17.90 -5.06 -22.25
N ALA A 176 -17.57 -5.42 -21.01
CA ALA A 176 -17.47 -4.54 -19.85
C ALA A 176 -18.78 -3.80 -19.48
N GLY A 177 -19.92 -4.31 -19.97
CA GLY A 177 -21.23 -3.95 -19.47
C GLY A 177 -21.57 -4.70 -18.18
N ASN A 178 -22.77 -4.50 -17.64
CA ASN A 178 -23.24 -5.19 -16.45
C ASN A 178 -24.58 -5.89 -16.72
N ASP A 179 -24.61 -7.18 -16.47
CA ASP A 179 -25.84 -7.98 -16.42
C ASP A 179 -26.32 -8.12 -14.98
N VAL A 180 -27.57 -7.74 -14.74
CA VAL A 180 -28.25 -7.90 -13.45
C VAL A 180 -29.16 -9.11 -13.53
N TYR A 181 -28.88 -10.10 -12.70
CA TYR A 181 -29.64 -11.34 -12.57
C TYR A 181 -30.56 -11.27 -11.36
N ARG A 182 -31.75 -11.87 -11.49
CA ARG A 182 -32.69 -12.12 -10.39
C ARG A 182 -32.60 -13.58 -9.99
N LYS A 183 -32.63 -13.87 -8.69
CA LYS A 183 -32.70 -15.23 -8.16
C LYS A 183 -34.15 -15.71 -8.09
N ILE A 184 -34.48 -16.84 -8.73
CA ILE A 184 -35.81 -17.49 -8.72
C ILE A 184 -35.61 -19.00 -8.57
N ASN A 185 -36.22 -19.61 -7.54
CA ASN A 185 -36.09 -21.05 -7.26
C ASN A 185 -34.62 -21.55 -7.27
N ASP A 186 -33.74 -20.76 -6.65
CA ASP A 186 -32.27 -20.97 -6.61
C ASP A 186 -31.52 -20.90 -7.95
N GLU A 187 -32.21 -20.53 -9.03
CA GLU A 187 -31.62 -20.29 -10.35
C GLU A 187 -31.49 -18.78 -10.64
N TRP A 188 -30.49 -18.42 -11.45
CA TRP A 188 -30.22 -17.04 -11.86
C TRP A 188 -30.84 -16.74 -13.24
N GLU A 189 -31.80 -15.83 -13.27
CA GLU A 189 -32.43 -15.35 -14.51
C GLU A 189 -31.95 -13.94 -14.84
N LEU A 190 -31.49 -13.71 -16.07
CA LEU A 190 -31.13 -12.36 -16.53
C LEU A 190 -32.36 -11.43 -16.47
N MET A 191 -32.22 -10.30 -15.79
CA MET A 191 -33.28 -9.30 -15.64
C MET A 191 -33.04 -8.08 -16.51
N ILE A 192 -31.84 -7.49 -16.43
CA ILE A 192 -31.45 -6.27 -17.15
C ILE A 192 -30.00 -6.42 -17.59
N SER A 193 -29.70 -5.91 -18.79
CA SER A 193 -28.33 -5.76 -19.29
C SER A 193 -28.04 -4.28 -19.54
N TYR A 194 -26.87 -3.84 -19.12
CA TYR A 194 -26.33 -2.50 -19.29
C TYR A 194 -25.05 -2.57 -20.12
N ASP A 195 -24.89 -1.64 -21.06
CA ASP A 195 -23.58 -1.44 -21.70
C ASP A 195 -22.60 -0.72 -20.76
N LEU A 196 -21.35 -0.58 -21.20
CA LEU A 196 -20.28 0.08 -20.44
C LEU A 196 -20.61 1.53 -20.03
N ASP A 197 -21.35 2.26 -20.85
CA ASP A 197 -21.66 3.66 -20.58
C ASP A 197 -22.74 3.78 -19.50
N ASP A 198 -23.58 2.77 -19.35
CA ASP A 198 -24.68 2.71 -18.38
C ASP A 198 -24.30 2.11 -17.01
N THR A 199 -23.18 1.37 -16.92
CA THR A 199 -22.83 0.60 -15.70
C THR A 199 -22.67 1.42 -14.43
N ILE A 200 -22.13 2.64 -14.53
CA ILE A 200 -21.82 3.51 -13.38
C ILE A 200 -23.05 4.29 -12.90
N SER A 201 -24.03 4.53 -13.77
CA SER A 201 -25.18 5.40 -13.47
C SER A 201 -26.49 4.63 -13.32
N SER A 202 -26.45 3.30 -13.44
CA SER A 202 -27.59 2.40 -13.25
C SER A 202 -27.35 1.43 -12.09
N GLU A 203 -28.26 1.41 -11.12
CA GLU A 203 -28.16 0.52 -9.95
C GLU A 203 -29.51 0.28 -9.29
N ILE A 204 -29.67 -0.89 -8.66
CA ILE A 204 -30.83 -1.18 -7.80
C ILE A 204 -30.69 -0.38 -6.51
N LYS A 205 -31.72 0.42 -6.20
CA LYS A 205 -31.78 1.26 -4.99
C LYS A 205 -32.50 0.57 -3.85
N SER A 206 -33.66 -0.05 -4.12
CA SER A 206 -34.44 -0.72 -3.08
C SER A 206 -35.41 -1.77 -3.61
N LEU A 207 -35.88 -2.63 -2.71
CA LEU A 207 -36.95 -3.59 -2.94
C LEU A 207 -38.07 -3.31 -1.93
N VAL A 208 -39.29 -3.17 -2.43
CA VAL A 208 -40.49 -2.86 -1.65
C VAL A 208 -41.49 -3.98 -1.86
N LYS A 209 -42.00 -4.55 -0.77
CA LYS A 209 -43.14 -5.47 -0.79
C LYS A 209 -44.41 -4.66 -0.58
N ASP A 210 -45.27 -4.63 -1.58
CA ASP A 210 -46.64 -4.13 -1.51
C ASP A 210 -47.57 -5.36 -1.46
N ASP A 211 -48.76 -5.27 -0.86
CA ASP A 211 -49.61 -6.43 -0.47
C ASP A 211 -49.86 -7.45 -1.61
N LYS A 212 -49.72 -7.03 -2.87
CA LYS A 212 -49.86 -7.89 -4.07
C LYS A 212 -48.68 -7.83 -5.03
N ASP A 213 -47.74 -6.90 -4.84
CA ASP A 213 -46.69 -6.58 -5.79
C ASP A 213 -45.31 -6.56 -5.14
N GLU A 214 -44.30 -6.99 -5.89
CA GLU A 214 -42.91 -6.88 -5.47
C GLU A 214 -42.21 -5.85 -6.36
N LEU A 215 -41.92 -4.68 -5.80
CA LEU A 215 -41.43 -3.53 -6.56
C LEU A 215 -39.92 -3.34 -6.36
N VAL A 216 -39.17 -3.28 -7.45
CA VAL A 216 -37.75 -2.89 -7.44
C VAL A 216 -37.65 -1.43 -7.86
N TYR A 217 -37.04 -0.59 -7.04
CA TYR A 217 -36.63 0.75 -7.44
C TYR A 217 -35.18 0.73 -7.89
N LEU A 218 -34.88 1.37 -9.02
CA LEU A 218 -33.54 1.46 -9.58
C LEU A 218 -33.33 2.78 -10.31
N THR A 219 -32.08 3.26 -10.31
CA THR A 219 -31.66 4.26 -11.30
C THR A 219 -31.29 3.56 -12.60
N ASP A 220 -31.65 4.17 -13.73
CA ASP A 220 -31.36 3.64 -15.06
C ASP A 220 -30.97 4.80 -15.98
N SER A 221 -29.91 4.64 -16.77
CA SER A 221 -29.37 5.65 -17.68
C SER A 221 -29.49 5.29 -19.17
N ARG A 222 -30.11 4.15 -19.50
CA ARG A 222 -30.24 3.71 -20.90
C ARG A 222 -31.05 4.72 -21.71
N ASP A 223 -30.61 4.94 -22.95
CA ASP A 223 -31.23 5.84 -23.92
C ASP A 223 -31.31 7.33 -23.51
N ARG A 224 -30.47 7.78 -22.56
CA ARG A 224 -30.42 9.17 -22.08
C ARG A 224 -29.01 9.59 -21.65
N GLU A 225 -28.81 10.86 -21.33
CA GLU A 225 -27.52 11.40 -20.88
C GLU A 225 -27.31 11.27 -19.36
N PHE A 226 -28.38 11.43 -18.57
CA PHE A 226 -28.39 11.36 -17.11
C PHE A 226 -29.38 10.31 -16.63
N ASN A 227 -29.09 9.62 -15.52
CA ASN A 227 -29.97 8.59 -14.99
C ASN A 227 -31.32 9.15 -14.52
N ALA A 228 -32.31 8.27 -14.43
CA ALA A 228 -33.62 8.55 -13.86
C ALA A 228 -34.05 7.42 -12.94
N LEU A 229 -34.92 7.73 -11.98
CA LEU A 229 -35.44 6.73 -11.03
C LEU A 229 -36.66 6.04 -11.62
N TYR A 230 -36.63 4.72 -11.65
CA TYR A 230 -37.72 3.85 -12.09
C TYR A 230 -38.14 2.90 -10.98
N LYS A 231 -39.33 2.32 -11.18
CA LYS A 231 -39.76 1.10 -10.51
C LYS A 231 -40.14 0.02 -11.50
N ILE A 232 -39.89 -1.23 -11.16
CA ILE A 232 -40.32 -2.43 -11.88
C ILE A 232 -41.17 -3.27 -10.94
N ASN A 233 -42.34 -3.72 -11.38
CA ASN A 233 -43.06 -4.78 -10.69
C ASN A 233 -42.52 -6.15 -11.14
N LEU A 234 -41.93 -6.90 -10.22
CA LEU A 234 -41.35 -8.22 -10.48
C LEU A 234 -42.40 -9.30 -10.77
N ASN A 235 -43.66 -9.03 -10.47
CA ASN A 235 -44.80 -9.88 -10.82
C ASN A 235 -45.30 -9.59 -12.25
N ASP A 236 -44.94 -8.44 -12.84
CA ASP A 236 -45.22 -8.18 -14.26
C ASP A 236 -44.28 -9.05 -15.11
N PRO A 237 -44.79 -10.00 -15.92
CA PRO A 237 -43.95 -10.82 -16.78
C PRO A 237 -43.18 -10.00 -17.81
N LYS A 238 -43.65 -8.79 -18.15
CA LYS A 238 -42.95 -7.86 -19.06
C LYS A 238 -41.88 -7.02 -18.34
N LYS A 239 -41.86 -7.02 -17.00
CA LYS A 239 -40.92 -6.28 -16.14
C LYS A 239 -40.78 -4.83 -16.60
N LYS A 240 -41.90 -4.18 -16.91
CA LYS A 240 -41.89 -2.85 -17.52
C LYS A 240 -41.31 -1.81 -16.55
N LEU A 241 -40.42 -0.95 -17.05
CA LEU A 241 -39.93 0.22 -16.34
C LEU A 241 -41.04 1.27 -16.22
N HIS A 242 -41.38 1.64 -14.99
CA HIS A 242 -42.29 2.74 -14.66
C HIS A 242 -41.49 3.92 -14.10
N LEU A 243 -41.55 5.06 -14.78
CA LEU A 243 -40.85 6.28 -14.37
C LEU A 243 -41.38 6.78 -13.02
N VAL A 244 -40.47 7.05 -12.08
CA VAL A 244 -40.77 7.64 -10.75
C VAL A 244 -40.33 9.10 -10.72
N VAL A 245 -39.11 9.38 -11.19
CA VAL A 245 -38.55 10.74 -11.29
C VAL A 245 -38.17 11.02 -12.75
N ASP A 246 -38.75 12.06 -13.34
CA ASP A 246 -38.45 12.51 -14.71
C ASP A 246 -37.12 13.28 -14.73
N PRO A 247 -36.13 12.91 -15.59
CA PRO A 247 -34.85 13.57 -15.65
C PRO A 247 -34.86 14.91 -16.41
N LYS A 248 -36.02 15.41 -16.85
CA LYS A 248 -36.11 16.69 -17.56
C LYS A 248 -35.40 17.82 -16.81
N ASN A 249 -34.50 18.50 -17.51
CA ASN A 249 -33.66 19.60 -17.03
C ASN A 249 -32.57 19.20 -16.02
N GLN A 250 -32.28 17.91 -15.85
CA GLN A 250 -31.11 17.47 -15.10
C GLN A 250 -29.80 17.92 -15.80
N LYS A 251 -28.82 18.30 -14.99
CA LYS A 251 -27.42 18.54 -15.40
C LYS A 251 -26.43 17.61 -14.69
N SER A 252 -26.95 16.68 -13.91
CA SER A 252 -26.22 15.65 -13.18
C SER A 252 -27.09 14.42 -13.05
N ASP A 253 -26.47 13.29 -12.75
CA ASP A 253 -27.18 12.10 -12.31
C ASP A 253 -27.85 12.33 -10.95
N ILE A 254 -28.87 11.53 -10.65
CA ILE A 254 -29.37 11.30 -9.31
C ILE A 254 -28.26 10.63 -8.51
N GLU A 255 -27.80 11.31 -7.46
CA GLU A 255 -26.64 10.88 -6.66
C GLU A 255 -27.08 10.04 -5.46
N GLU A 256 -27.99 10.55 -4.64
CA GLU A 256 -28.51 9.85 -3.47
C GLU A 256 -30.03 9.70 -3.53
N THR A 257 -30.54 8.69 -2.84
CA THR A 257 -31.97 8.47 -2.64
C THR A 257 -32.23 8.28 -1.15
N LEU A 258 -33.05 9.15 -0.57
CA LEU A 258 -33.52 9.01 0.81
C LEU A 258 -34.62 7.95 0.81
N LEU A 259 -34.44 6.88 1.58
CA LEU A 259 -35.40 5.78 1.66
C LEU A 259 -36.15 5.84 2.99
N ASP A 260 -37.41 5.41 2.98
CA ASP A 260 -38.12 5.12 4.22
C ASP A 260 -37.45 3.92 4.92
N PRO A 261 -37.09 4.01 6.21
CA PRO A 261 -36.23 3.04 6.87
C PRO A 261 -36.95 1.70 7.15
N ARG A 262 -38.29 1.68 7.06
CA ARG A 262 -39.10 0.48 7.28
C ARG A 262 -39.57 -0.16 5.99
N THR A 263 -40.03 0.66 5.05
CA THR A 263 -40.64 0.18 3.80
C THR A 263 -39.66 0.15 2.63
N ASN A 264 -38.51 0.82 2.75
CA ASN A 264 -37.54 1.08 1.69
C ASN A 264 -38.10 1.87 0.49
N VAL A 265 -39.27 2.50 0.62
CA VAL A 265 -39.84 3.36 -0.43
C VAL A 265 -39.00 4.63 -0.58
N PRO A 266 -38.62 5.03 -1.81
CA PRO A 266 -37.97 6.32 -2.03
C PRO A 266 -38.82 7.52 -1.63
N LEU A 267 -38.25 8.38 -0.77
CA LEU A 267 -38.86 9.56 -0.18
C LEU A 267 -38.42 10.85 -0.86
N ALA A 268 -37.14 10.95 -1.18
CA ALA A 268 -36.50 12.08 -1.85
C ALA A 268 -35.25 11.62 -2.62
N TYR A 269 -34.75 12.47 -3.49
CA TYR A 269 -33.50 12.23 -4.23
C TYR A 269 -32.66 13.50 -4.27
N SER A 270 -31.35 13.36 -4.49
CA SER A 270 -30.44 14.48 -4.64
C SER A 270 -29.90 14.60 -6.06
N LEU A 271 -29.74 15.85 -6.50
CA LEU A 271 -28.96 16.21 -7.68
C LEU A 271 -27.73 17.00 -7.20
N ASN A 272 -26.62 16.85 -7.93
CA ASN A 272 -25.38 17.51 -7.58
C ASN A 272 -24.63 17.88 -8.85
N TYR A 273 -24.98 19.05 -9.40
CA TYR A 273 -24.28 19.65 -10.54
C TYR A 273 -23.21 20.63 -10.07
N LEU A 274 -23.62 21.79 -9.52
CA LEU A 274 -22.70 22.77 -8.90
C LEU A 274 -22.71 22.74 -7.38
N ARG A 275 -23.85 22.39 -6.79
CA ARG A 275 -24.09 22.17 -5.35
C ARG A 275 -25.13 21.08 -5.22
N LYS A 276 -25.14 20.42 -4.06
CA LYS A 276 -26.13 19.39 -3.76
C LYS A 276 -27.50 20.01 -3.47
N SER A 277 -28.55 19.47 -4.08
CA SER A 277 -29.93 19.87 -3.79
C SER A 277 -30.83 18.66 -3.67
N TRP A 278 -31.67 18.64 -2.62
CA TRP A 278 -32.66 17.59 -2.37
C TRP A 278 -34.03 17.94 -2.94
N HIS A 279 -34.64 16.95 -3.58
CA HIS A 279 -35.92 17.05 -4.25
C HIS A 279 -36.88 15.99 -3.68
N PRO A 280 -38.09 16.37 -3.24
CA PRO A 280 -39.04 15.42 -2.68
C PRO A 280 -39.67 14.56 -3.79
N ILE A 281 -39.89 13.27 -3.49
CA ILE A 281 -40.72 12.38 -4.32
C ILE A 281 -42.17 12.40 -3.84
N CYS A 282 -42.38 12.59 -2.53
CA CYS A 282 -43.70 12.65 -1.91
C CYS A 282 -43.93 13.97 -1.15
N SER A 283 -45.20 14.32 -0.94
CA SER A 283 -45.61 15.60 -0.34
C SER A 283 -45.24 15.73 1.14
N GLU A 284 -45.13 14.62 1.86
CA GLU A 284 -44.74 14.61 3.27
C GLU A 284 -43.33 15.17 3.47
N VAL A 285 -42.38 14.62 2.71
CA VAL A 285 -40.95 14.97 2.79
C VAL A 285 -40.67 16.36 2.22
N SER A 286 -41.53 16.88 1.33
CA SER A 286 -41.40 18.26 0.84
C SER A 286 -41.38 19.26 1.99
N LYS A 287 -42.25 19.09 2.99
CA LYS A 287 -42.34 20.00 4.14
C LYS A 287 -41.11 19.90 5.05
N ASP A 288 -40.56 18.69 5.19
CA ASP A 288 -39.32 18.46 5.93
C ASP A 288 -38.15 19.18 5.25
N LEU A 289 -38.01 19.02 3.93
CA LEU A 289 -36.95 19.68 3.16
C LEU A 289 -37.05 21.20 3.20
N ASP A 290 -38.27 21.75 3.11
CA ASP A 290 -38.46 23.20 3.18
C ASP A 290 -38.14 23.76 4.57
N PHE A 291 -38.49 23.03 5.63
CA PHE A 291 -38.09 23.39 6.99
C PHE A 291 -36.57 23.31 7.16
N LEU A 292 -35.93 22.20 6.78
CA LEU A 292 -34.49 22.02 6.93
C LEU A 292 -33.68 23.09 6.17
N LYS A 293 -34.12 23.51 4.97
CA LYS A 293 -33.51 24.63 4.24
C LYS A 293 -33.57 25.96 5.01
N SER A 294 -34.53 26.14 5.92
CA SER A 294 -34.65 27.34 6.76
C SER A 294 -33.77 27.31 8.02
N VAL A 295 -33.29 26.12 8.41
CA VAL A 295 -32.46 25.93 9.61
C VAL A 295 -31.05 26.47 9.39
N ASP A 296 -30.44 26.15 8.25
CA ASP A 296 -29.04 26.44 7.99
C ASP A 296 -28.77 26.50 6.46
N GLU A 297 -27.94 27.46 6.04
CA GLU A 297 -27.62 27.71 4.61
C GLU A 297 -26.66 26.68 3.97
N GLY A 298 -26.21 25.68 4.74
CA GLY A 298 -25.37 24.58 4.26
C GLY A 298 -26.11 23.57 3.37
N ASP A 299 -25.34 22.77 2.64
CA ASP A 299 -25.89 21.66 1.86
C ASP A 299 -26.33 20.54 2.82
N ILE A 300 -27.59 20.11 2.69
CA ILE A 300 -28.18 19.09 3.57
C ILE A 300 -27.58 17.72 3.26
N SER A 301 -27.14 17.01 4.30
CA SER A 301 -26.74 15.61 4.30
C SER A 301 -27.63 14.82 5.27
N PHE A 302 -28.17 13.68 4.83
CA PHE A 302 -28.94 12.78 5.70
C PHE A 302 -28.02 11.65 6.17
N LEU A 303 -27.85 11.51 7.49
CA LEU A 303 -26.91 10.53 8.06
C LEU A 303 -27.60 9.25 8.55
N SER A 304 -28.75 9.38 9.20
CA SER A 304 -29.51 8.23 9.74
C SER A 304 -30.94 8.62 10.12
N GLN A 305 -31.81 7.62 10.23
CA GLN A 305 -33.23 7.78 10.60
C GLN A 305 -33.59 6.73 11.66
N THR A 306 -34.51 7.04 12.57
CA THR A 306 -35.17 6.02 13.38
C THR A 306 -36.07 5.14 12.52
N LEU A 307 -36.32 3.90 12.93
CA LEU A 307 -37.09 2.91 12.16
C LEU A 307 -38.56 3.33 11.97
N ASP A 308 -39.12 4.06 12.93
CA ASP A 308 -40.45 4.67 12.83
C ASP A 308 -40.46 5.97 12.00
N ASN A 309 -39.29 6.36 11.49
CA ASN A 309 -39.06 7.52 10.63
C ASN A 309 -39.51 8.84 11.27
N THR A 310 -39.45 8.98 12.60
CA THR A 310 -39.85 10.21 13.33
C THR A 310 -38.69 11.15 13.61
N ILE A 311 -37.46 10.62 13.75
CA ILE A 311 -36.25 11.38 14.04
C ILE A 311 -35.21 11.14 12.95
N TRP A 312 -34.62 12.23 12.44
CA TRP A 312 -33.49 12.20 11.50
C TRP A 312 -32.23 12.81 12.11
N ILE A 313 -31.07 12.25 11.77
CA ILE A 313 -29.80 12.95 11.96
C ILE A 313 -29.41 13.59 10.63
N VAL A 314 -29.31 14.91 10.65
CA VAL A 314 -29.01 15.74 9.48
C VAL A 314 -27.74 16.54 9.71
N GLY A 315 -26.91 16.62 8.69
CA GLY A 315 -25.73 17.47 8.63
C GLY A 315 -25.96 18.63 7.68
N PHE A 316 -25.41 19.79 8.00
CA PHE A 316 -25.31 20.91 7.08
C PHE A 316 -23.85 21.16 6.76
N GLU A 317 -23.46 20.82 5.53
CA GLU A 317 -22.10 20.98 5.04
C GLU A 317 -21.90 22.36 4.41
N ASN A 318 -20.72 22.94 4.57
CA ASN A 318 -20.45 24.30 4.11
C ASN A 318 -19.02 24.43 3.59
N ASP A 319 -18.78 25.45 2.80
CA ASP A 319 -17.47 25.82 2.26
C ASP A 319 -16.69 26.77 3.18
N THR A 320 -17.35 27.44 4.12
CA THR A 320 -16.77 28.46 5.02
C THR A 320 -16.97 28.21 6.52
N ARG A 321 -17.52 27.05 6.88
CA ARG A 321 -17.57 26.56 8.26
C ARG A 321 -17.51 25.04 8.28
N SER A 322 -17.19 24.49 9.43
CA SER A 322 -17.25 23.04 9.61
C SER A 322 -18.70 22.55 9.63
N ALA A 323 -18.91 21.25 9.37
CA ALA A 323 -20.25 20.67 9.32
C ALA A 323 -20.92 20.76 10.69
N MET A 324 -22.19 21.18 10.68
CA MET A 324 -23.05 21.25 11.85
C MET A 324 -24.04 20.10 11.80
N TYR A 325 -24.13 19.31 12.87
CA TYR A 325 -25.03 18.16 12.92
C TYR A 325 -26.18 18.41 13.89
N TYR A 326 -27.38 18.04 13.46
CA TYR A 326 -28.61 18.22 14.21
C TYR A 326 -29.39 16.91 14.28
N LEU A 327 -30.09 16.73 15.40
CA LEU A 327 -31.22 15.83 15.50
C LEU A 327 -32.46 16.61 15.07
N TYR A 328 -33.18 16.09 14.08
CA TYR A 328 -34.39 16.69 13.53
C TYR A 328 -35.62 15.86 13.92
N GLU A 329 -36.53 16.46 14.67
CA GLU A 329 -37.84 15.91 15.03
C GLU A 329 -38.86 16.26 13.95
N ARG A 330 -39.31 15.28 13.17
CA ARG A 330 -40.14 15.54 11.98
C ARG A 330 -41.55 16.00 12.32
N SER A 331 -42.15 15.41 13.36
CA SER A 331 -43.53 15.69 13.76
C SER A 331 -43.69 17.15 14.22
N GLU A 332 -42.74 17.63 15.00
CA GLU A 332 -42.69 18.99 15.53
C GLU A 332 -42.06 19.98 14.55
N ARG A 333 -41.30 19.47 13.57
CA ARG A 333 -40.38 20.23 12.73
C ARG A 333 -39.47 21.11 13.58
N SER A 334 -38.72 20.48 14.48
CA SER A 334 -37.75 21.14 15.35
C SER A 334 -36.39 20.49 15.20
N VAL A 335 -35.33 21.27 15.41
CA VAL A 335 -33.94 20.77 15.41
C VAL A 335 -33.30 20.97 16.77
N HIS A 336 -32.45 20.02 17.13
CA HIS A 336 -31.57 20.07 18.28
C HIS A 336 -30.13 19.99 17.78
N LEU A 337 -29.33 21.03 18.03
CA LEU A 337 -27.91 21.01 17.67
C LEU A 337 -27.19 19.93 18.48
N LEU A 338 -26.55 18.99 17.79
CA LEU A 338 -25.71 17.98 18.43
C LEU A 338 -24.32 18.52 18.65
N PHE A 339 -23.62 18.90 17.58
CA PHE A 339 -22.29 19.47 17.66
C PHE A 339 -21.82 20.07 16.33
N ASN A 340 -20.85 20.99 16.44
CA ASN A 340 -19.93 21.36 15.37
C ASN A 340 -18.85 20.26 15.25
N GLN A 341 -18.58 19.77 14.03
CA GLN A 341 -17.56 18.74 13.78
C GLN A 341 -16.14 19.18 14.18
N ARG A 342 -15.81 20.46 13.95
CA ARG A 342 -14.50 21.08 14.23
C ARG A 342 -14.70 22.51 14.76
N PRO A 343 -15.11 22.70 16.02
CA PRO A 343 -15.30 24.02 16.62
C PRO A 343 -14.04 24.88 16.59
N GLU A 344 -12.85 24.26 16.56
CA GLU A 344 -11.58 24.97 16.43
C GLU A 344 -11.41 25.77 15.11
N LEU A 345 -12.24 25.50 14.09
CA LEU A 345 -12.25 26.29 12.85
C LEU A 345 -13.02 27.61 12.98
N ASP A 346 -13.89 27.74 13.98
CA ASP A 346 -14.72 28.96 14.17
C ASP A 346 -13.86 30.17 14.59
N ASP A 347 -12.64 29.93 15.10
CA ASP A 347 -11.65 30.95 15.42
C ASP A 347 -10.98 31.58 14.17
N TYR A 348 -11.29 31.07 12.97
CA TYR A 348 -10.66 31.47 11.72
C TYR A 348 -11.69 31.87 10.66
N GLU A 349 -11.38 32.93 9.93
CA GLU A 349 -12.12 33.29 8.72
C GLU A 349 -11.72 32.33 7.59
N LEU A 350 -12.69 31.58 7.08
CA LEU A 350 -12.52 30.64 5.95
C LEU A 350 -12.91 31.29 4.62
N VAL A 351 -12.36 30.77 3.52
CA VAL A 351 -12.59 31.30 2.16
C VAL A 351 -13.76 30.62 1.47
N LYS A 352 -14.55 31.38 0.72
CA LYS A 352 -15.63 30.82 -0.09
C LYS A 352 -15.09 29.95 -1.23
N LEU A 353 -15.81 28.89 -1.54
CA LEU A 353 -15.64 28.09 -2.74
C LEU A 353 -16.60 28.62 -3.81
N HIS A 354 -16.12 28.81 -5.03
CA HIS A 354 -16.90 29.34 -6.14
C HIS A 354 -17.07 28.25 -7.21
N PRO A 355 -18.30 27.76 -7.46
CA PRO A 355 -18.53 26.85 -8.56
C PRO A 355 -18.45 27.63 -9.88
N VAL A 356 -17.69 27.11 -10.84
CA VAL A 356 -17.56 27.66 -12.18
C VAL A 356 -17.65 26.54 -13.21
N VAL A 357 -18.20 26.84 -14.39
CA VAL A 357 -18.25 25.90 -15.51
C VAL A 357 -17.26 26.37 -16.55
N ILE A 358 -16.21 25.59 -16.77
CA ILE A 358 -15.16 25.87 -17.75
C ILE A 358 -15.46 25.05 -19.00
N LYS A 359 -15.38 25.68 -20.18
CA LYS A 359 -15.49 24.94 -21.45
C LYS A 359 -14.14 24.35 -21.82
N SER A 360 -14.10 23.05 -22.09
CA SER A 360 -12.95 22.44 -22.79
C SER A 360 -12.86 22.94 -24.23
N ARG A 361 -11.73 22.73 -24.89
CA ARG A 361 -11.53 23.09 -26.31
C ARG A 361 -12.47 22.36 -27.27
N ASP A 362 -13.00 21.20 -26.86
CA ASP A 362 -14.02 20.42 -27.58
C ASP A 362 -15.43 20.62 -26.99
N ASN A 363 -15.65 21.71 -26.24
CA ASN A 363 -16.95 22.21 -25.78
C ASN A 363 -17.67 21.37 -24.71
N LEU A 364 -16.94 20.51 -23.99
CA LEU A 364 -17.44 19.84 -22.78
C LEU A 364 -17.56 20.85 -21.63
N ASP A 365 -18.56 20.67 -20.78
CA ASP A 365 -18.72 21.42 -19.54
C ASP A 365 -17.91 20.79 -18.41
N LEU A 366 -16.84 21.47 -18.00
CA LEU A 366 -15.98 21.07 -16.89
C LEU A 366 -16.44 21.80 -15.62
N VAL A 367 -17.30 21.16 -14.84
CA VAL A 367 -17.68 21.67 -13.52
C VAL A 367 -16.43 21.76 -12.66
N SER A 368 -16.16 22.95 -12.14
CA SER A 368 -14.92 23.27 -11.46
C SER A 368 -15.19 24.11 -10.22
N TYR A 369 -14.27 24.10 -9.27
CA TYR A 369 -14.39 24.83 -8.01
C TYR A 369 -13.16 25.69 -7.79
N LEU A 370 -13.38 26.99 -7.61
CA LEU A 370 -12.34 27.98 -7.45
C LEU A 370 -12.37 28.57 -6.05
N THR A 371 -11.21 28.65 -5.42
CA THR A 371 -11.02 29.39 -4.18
C THR A 371 -9.97 30.47 -4.39
N VAL A 372 -10.25 31.67 -3.89
CA VAL A 372 -9.32 32.81 -3.92
C VAL A 372 -8.99 33.19 -2.46
N PRO A 373 -7.74 33.58 -2.14
CA PRO A 373 -7.38 34.01 -0.80
C PRO A 373 -8.21 35.19 -0.29
N LEU A 374 -8.52 35.17 1.01
CA LEU A 374 -9.17 36.28 1.70
C LEU A 374 -8.49 37.62 1.40
N LYS A 375 -9.30 38.67 1.31
CA LYS A 375 -8.86 40.06 1.08
C LYS A 375 -8.08 40.26 -0.24
N LYS A 376 -8.10 39.27 -1.14
CA LYS A 376 -7.58 39.41 -2.51
C LYS A 376 -8.68 39.43 -3.57
N HIS A 377 -9.94 39.18 -3.21
CA HIS A 377 -11.08 39.23 -4.11
C HIS A 377 -11.33 40.65 -4.63
N ASP A 378 -11.73 40.74 -5.90
CA ASP A 378 -12.26 41.96 -6.50
C ASP A 378 -13.65 42.25 -5.89
N PRO A 379 -13.89 43.44 -5.30
CA PRO A 379 -15.17 43.77 -4.70
C PRO A 379 -16.32 43.85 -5.72
N TYR A 380 -16.03 43.93 -7.02
CA TYR A 380 -17.03 43.94 -8.09
C TYR A 380 -17.28 42.55 -8.69
N THR A 381 -16.37 41.60 -8.47
CA THR A 381 -16.52 40.23 -8.93
C THR A 381 -16.25 39.27 -7.78
N ASN A 382 -17.31 38.65 -7.24
CA ASN A 382 -17.22 37.84 -6.02
C ASN A 382 -16.28 36.61 -6.11
N TYR A 383 -15.73 36.27 -7.29
CA TYR A 383 -14.92 35.07 -7.51
C TYR A 383 -13.52 35.32 -8.11
N LYS A 384 -13.19 36.54 -8.57
CA LYS A 384 -11.86 36.82 -9.16
C LYS A 384 -10.96 37.54 -8.16
N PRO A 385 -9.64 37.36 -8.25
CA PRO A 385 -8.71 38.18 -7.50
C PRO A 385 -8.54 39.57 -8.15
N THR A 386 -8.19 40.57 -7.35
CA THR A 386 -7.84 41.93 -7.79
C THR A 386 -6.64 41.99 -8.74
N HIS A 387 -5.81 40.95 -8.74
CA HIS A 387 -4.68 40.73 -9.65
C HIS A 387 -4.39 39.23 -9.73
N PRO A 388 -3.79 38.73 -10.83
CA PRO A 388 -3.44 37.32 -10.94
C PRO A 388 -2.55 36.83 -9.80
N LEU A 389 -2.82 35.63 -9.30
CA LEU A 389 -2.14 35.01 -8.16
C LEU A 389 -1.35 33.76 -8.58
N PRO A 390 -0.33 33.34 -7.80
CA PRO A 390 0.14 31.97 -7.86
C PRO A 390 -1.03 31.01 -7.63
N MET A 391 -1.12 29.92 -8.38
CA MET A 391 -2.27 29.01 -8.36
C MET A 391 -1.84 27.56 -8.14
N ILE A 392 -2.66 26.81 -7.41
CA ILE A 392 -2.60 25.35 -7.32
C ILE A 392 -3.77 24.78 -8.13
N LEU A 393 -3.47 23.96 -9.12
CA LEU A 393 -4.45 23.09 -9.78
C LEU A 393 -4.54 21.79 -8.97
N ALA A 394 -5.65 21.60 -8.26
CA ALA A 394 -5.95 20.42 -7.47
C ALA A 394 -6.70 19.40 -8.34
N VAL A 395 -6.12 18.23 -8.56
CA VAL A 395 -6.68 17.18 -9.42
C VAL A 395 -7.09 16.00 -8.54
N HIS A 396 -8.37 15.64 -8.60
CA HIS A 396 -8.91 14.53 -7.82
C HIS A 396 -8.40 13.17 -8.30
N GLY A 397 -8.51 12.17 -7.42
CA GLY A 397 -8.20 10.77 -7.71
C GLY A 397 -9.31 10.08 -8.52
N GLY A 398 -9.29 8.75 -8.57
CA GLY A 398 -10.22 7.95 -9.38
C GLY A 398 -9.52 7.37 -10.62
N PRO A 399 -9.92 7.74 -11.84
CA PRO A 399 -10.57 9.00 -12.20
C PRO A 399 -12.09 8.96 -12.24
N TRP A 400 -12.72 7.80 -12.08
CA TRP A 400 -14.19 7.64 -12.12
C TRP A 400 -14.84 8.01 -10.78
N ILE A 401 -14.47 9.18 -10.26
CA ILE A 401 -15.09 9.90 -9.15
C ILE A 401 -15.10 11.39 -9.55
N ARG A 402 -15.42 12.30 -8.64
CA ARG A 402 -15.34 13.74 -8.89
C ARG A 402 -15.08 14.55 -7.62
N ASP A 403 -14.71 15.81 -7.81
CA ASP A 403 -14.77 16.82 -6.78
C ASP A 403 -16.19 17.38 -6.61
N TYR A 404 -16.48 17.79 -5.38
CA TYR A 404 -17.76 18.33 -4.93
C TYR A 404 -17.58 19.71 -4.30
N PHE A 405 -18.67 20.49 -4.25
CA PHE A 405 -18.70 21.76 -3.52
C PHE A 405 -18.49 21.56 -2.01
N THR A 406 -19.16 20.55 -1.47
CA THR A 406 -19.15 20.14 -0.06
C THR A 406 -18.89 18.64 0.04
N PRO A 407 -18.25 18.14 1.12
CA PRO A 407 -17.93 18.81 2.39
C PRO A 407 -16.80 19.86 2.32
N LEU A 408 -16.60 20.62 3.41
CA LEU A 408 -15.56 21.63 3.56
C LEU A 408 -14.20 21.12 3.05
N ARG A 409 -13.68 21.77 2.01
CA ARG A 409 -12.43 21.38 1.34
C ARG A 409 -11.19 21.88 2.07
N GLY A 410 -10.68 21.06 2.99
CA GLY A 410 -9.50 21.40 3.81
C GLY A 410 -8.24 21.75 3.01
N ASP A 411 -8.04 21.13 1.85
CA ASP A 411 -6.96 21.43 0.90
C ASP A 411 -7.11 22.81 0.24
N HIS A 412 -8.32 23.17 -0.20
CA HIS A 412 -8.62 24.50 -0.72
C HIS A 412 -8.42 25.59 0.34
N GLN A 413 -8.99 25.37 1.54
CA GLN A 413 -8.81 26.29 2.68
C GLN A 413 -7.33 26.48 3.02
N PHE A 414 -6.57 25.37 3.03
CA PHE A 414 -5.14 25.38 3.28
C PHE A 414 -4.38 26.23 2.27
N PHE A 415 -4.43 25.89 0.97
CA PHE A 415 -3.65 26.60 -0.04
C PHE A 415 -4.08 28.07 -0.19
N ALA A 416 -5.38 28.36 -0.13
CA ALA A 416 -5.86 29.73 -0.17
C ALA A 416 -5.38 30.57 1.01
N ASN A 417 -5.38 30.00 2.23
CA ASN A 417 -4.81 30.67 3.40
C ASN A 417 -3.30 30.93 3.23
N ARG A 418 -2.55 30.07 2.53
CA ARG A 418 -1.12 30.30 2.20
C ARG A 418 -0.90 31.32 1.08
N GLY A 419 -1.97 31.77 0.42
CA GLY A 419 -1.97 32.88 -0.53
C GLY A 419 -2.09 32.48 -2.00
N TYR A 420 -2.44 31.22 -2.29
CA TYR A 420 -2.63 30.70 -3.64
C TYR A 420 -4.10 30.77 -4.07
N ALA A 421 -4.38 31.03 -5.34
CA ALA A 421 -5.66 30.59 -5.91
C ALA A 421 -5.67 29.06 -5.99
N VAL A 422 -6.83 28.42 -5.83
CA VAL A 422 -6.95 26.96 -5.89
C VAL A 422 -8.08 26.60 -6.85
N LEU A 423 -7.77 25.79 -7.86
CA LEU A 423 -8.74 25.37 -8.85
C LEU A 423 -8.81 23.84 -8.88
N SER A 424 -10.01 23.31 -8.64
CA SER A 424 -10.37 21.91 -8.87
C SER A 424 -11.21 21.79 -10.14
N VAL A 425 -10.99 20.73 -10.91
CA VAL A 425 -11.64 20.54 -12.22
C VAL A 425 -12.17 19.12 -12.30
N ASN A 426 -13.46 18.96 -12.54
CA ASN A 426 -14.05 17.69 -12.95
C ASN A 426 -13.82 17.51 -14.45
N TYR A 427 -12.66 16.95 -14.78
CA TYR A 427 -12.23 16.65 -16.16
C TYR A 427 -13.01 15.45 -16.74
N ARG A 428 -12.92 15.20 -18.06
CA ARG A 428 -13.56 14.03 -18.68
C ARG A 428 -13.12 12.73 -17.99
N SER A 429 -14.03 11.79 -17.77
CA SER A 429 -13.97 10.64 -16.82
C SER A 429 -14.67 10.88 -15.48
N SER A 430 -14.95 12.13 -15.10
CA SER A 430 -15.68 12.43 -13.87
C SER A 430 -17.11 11.88 -13.92
N THR A 431 -17.54 11.23 -12.84
CA THR A 431 -18.87 10.60 -12.75
C THR A 431 -19.96 11.60 -12.34
N GLY A 432 -21.24 11.25 -12.52
CA GLY A 432 -22.36 12.06 -12.05
C GLY A 432 -22.67 13.32 -12.87
N LEU A 433 -21.87 13.63 -13.89
CA LEU A 433 -22.00 14.83 -14.75
C LEU A 433 -22.37 14.50 -16.20
N GLY A 434 -22.96 13.31 -16.41
CA GLY A 434 -23.45 12.86 -17.70
C GLY A 434 -22.52 11.85 -18.39
N LYS A 435 -23.12 10.89 -19.09
CA LYS A 435 -22.40 9.83 -19.80
C LYS A 435 -21.44 10.35 -20.86
N THR A 436 -21.75 11.48 -21.50
CA THR A 436 -20.89 12.09 -22.50
C THR A 436 -19.57 12.56 -21.89
N LEU A 437 -19.57 13.18 -20.71
CA LEU A 437 -18.33 13.58 -20.03
C LEU A 437 -17.53 12.35 -19.56
N LEU A 438 -18.21 11.34 -19.00
CA LEU A 438 -17.59 10.11 -18.54
C LEU A 438 -16.92 9.32 -19.68
N ARG A 439 -17.67 8.98 -20.74
CA ARG A 439 -17.19 8.16 -21.86
C ARG A 439 -16.10 8.85 -22.67
N SER A 440 -16.13 10.18 -22.76
CA SER A 440 -15.10 10.96 -23.46
C SER A 440 -13.72 10.84 -22.81
N GLY A 441 -13.65 10.30 -21.58
CA GLY A 441 -12.41 9.98 -20.90
C GLY A 441 -11.85 8.58 -21.16
N ASN A 442 -12.61 7.69 -21.79
CA ASN A 442 -12.17 6.32 -22.08
C ASN A 442 -10.96 6.34 -23.03
N GLY A 443 -9.83 5.80 -22.59
CA GLY A 443 -8.58 5.81 -23.35
C GLY A 443 -7.87 7.17 -23.40
N GLU A 444 -8.31 8.17 -22.63
CA GLU A 444 -7.78 9.53 -22.73
C GLU A 444 -6.91 9.96 -21.54
N TRP A 445 -6.44 8.99 -20.73
CA TRP A 445 -5.43 9.23 -19.69
C TRP A 445 -4.15 9.78 -20.31
N GLY A 446 -3.71 10.96 -19.85
CA GLY A 446 -2.56 11.65 -20.43
C GLY A 446 -2.79 12.12 -21.88
N GLY A 447 -4.02 11.99 -22.38
CA GLY A 447 -4.51 12.51 -23.65
C GLY A 447 -5.47 13.67 -23.39
N LYS A 448 -6.69 13.60 -23.92
CA LYS A 448 -7.63 14.72 -23.80
C LYS A 448 -8.07 15.01 -22.36
N ALA A 449 -8.01 14.04 -21.45
CA ALA A 449 -8.25 14.31 -20.03
C ALA A 449 -7.18 15.24 -19.43
N HIS A 450 -5.95 15.18 -19.95
CA HIS A 450 -4.91 16.16 -19.62
C HIS A 450 -5.17 17.51 -20.31
N ASP A 451 -5.67 17.51 -21.55
CA ASP A 451 -6.05 18.73 -22.24
C ASP A 451 -7.12 19.54 -21.49
N ASP A 452 -8.09 18.89 -20.85
CA ASP A 452 -9.09 19.56 -20.00
C ASP A 452 -8.45 20.36 -18.86
N LEU A 453 -7.42 19.80 -18.23
CA LEU A 453 -6.65 20.47 -17.17
C LEU A 453 -5.88 21.67 -17.72
N ILE A 454 -5.31 21.54 -18.92
CA ILE A 454 -4.63 22.66 -19.61
C ILE A 454 -5.63 23.75 -20.02
N ASP A 455 -6.82 23.38 -20.46
CA ASP A 455 -7.88 24.32 -20.84
C ASP A 455 -8.38 25.09 -19.62
N ALA A 456 -8.52 24.43 -18.46
CA ALA A 456 -8.84 25.08 -17.19
C ALA A 456 -7.76 26.07 -16.72
N ILE A 457 -6.47 25.74 -16.91
CA ILE A 457 -5.36 26.66 -16.66
C ILE A 457 -5.43 27.88 -17.58
N ASN A 458 -5.63 27.65 -18.88
CA ASN A 458 -5.72 28.72 -19.87
C ASN A 458 -6.90 29.64 -19.59
N TRP A 459 -8.04 29.08 -19.17
CA TRP A 459 -9.18 29.84 -18.67
C TRP A 459 -8.79 30.69 -17.46
N ALA A 460 -8.13 30.12 -16.44
CA ALA A 460 -7.74 30.86 -15.25
C ALA A 460 -6.75 32.01 -15.55
N ILE A 461 -5.83 31.82 -16.50
CA ILE A 461 -4.92 32.89 -16.97
C ILE A 461 -5.71 33.98 -17.71
N LYS A 462 -6.60 33.59 -18.64
CA LYS A 462 -7.44 34.52 -19.41
C LYS A 462 -8.34 35.37 -18.50
N GLU A 463 -8.93 34.75 -17.49
CA GLU A 463 -9.76 35.40 -16.48
C GLU A 463 -8.96 36.22 -15.46
N LYS A 464 -7.63 36.29 -15.61
CA LYS A 464 -6.69 37.00 -14.72
C LYS A 464 -6.71 36.49 -13.28
N ILE A 465 -7.03 35.21 -13.10
CA ILE A 465 -6.99 34.52 -11.81
C ILE A 465 -5.56 34.05 -11.51
N ALA A 466 -4.88 33.47 -12.51
CA ALA A 466 -3.60 32.81 -12.34
C ALA A 466 -2.44 33.53 -13.04
N LEU A 467 -1.28 33.56 -12.38
CA LEU A 467 0.00 33.93 -12.99
C LEU A 467 0.54 32.74 -13.79
N LYS A 468 0.68 32.90 -15.11
CA LYS A 468 1.11 31.83 -16.04
C LYS A 468 2.33 31.04 -15.56
N ASP A 469 3.36 31.73 -15.06
CA ASP A 469 4.62 31.09 -14.65
C ASP A 469 4.65 30.63 -13.17
N LYS A 470 3.50 30.70 -12.46
CA LYS A 470 3.37 30.34 -11.04
C LYS A 470 2.17 29.44 -10.77
N ILE A 471 2.03 28.40 -11.58
CA ILE A 471 0.98 27.38 -11.43
C ILE A 471 1.62 26.06 -11.02
N ALA A 472 1.19 25.47 -9.90
CA ALA A 472 1.58 24.11 -9.51
C ALA A 472 0.42 23.15 -9.73
N ILE A 473 0.74 21.88 -9.96
CA ILE A 473 -0.25 20.79 -10.00
C ILE A 473 -0.10 19.91 -8.75
N TYR A 474 -1.23 19.53 -8.16
CA TYR A 474 -1.30 18.77 -6.91
C TYR A 474 -2.40 17.73 -7.05
N GLY A 475 -2.15 16.48 -6.65
CA GLY A 475 -3.20 15.45 -6.72
C GLY A 475 -2.75 14.08 -6.20
N GLY A 476 -3.73 13.23 -5.92
CA GLY A 476 -3.50 11.87 -5.44
C GLY A 476 -4.12 10.77 -6.31
N SER A 477 -3.54 9.57 -6.33
CA SER A 477 -3.99 8.45 -7.17
C SER A 477 -3.99 8.85 -8.66
N TYR A 478 -5.13 8.88 -9.36
CA TYR A 478 -5.16 9.44 -10.73
C TYR A 478 -4.68 10.90 -10.77
N GLY A 479 -5.02 11.72 -9.77
CA GLY A 479 -4.49 13.08 -9.66
C GLY A 479 -2.96 13.12 -9.54
N GLY A 480 -2.36 12.10 -8.91
CA GLY A 480 -0.92 11.90 -8.89
C GLY A 480 -0.37 11.50 -10.27
N TYR A 481 -1.05 10.61 -10.99
CA TYR A 481 -0.76 10.36 -12.41
C TYR A 481 -0.84 11.64 -13.25
N ALA A 482 -1.85 12.50 -13.03
CA ALA A 482 -2.01 13.77 -13.72
C ALA A 482 -0.88 14.75 -13.39
N VAL A 483 -0.37 14.77 -12.15
CA VAL A 483 0.85 15.52 -11.78
C VAL A 483 2.04 15.02 -12.62
N LEU A 484 2.28 13.71 -12.65
CA LEU A 484 3.39 13.10 -13.39
C LEU A 484 3.25 13.31 -14.90
N ALA A 485 2.04 13.19 -15.45
CA ALA A 485 1.72 13.45 -16.85
C ALA A 485 1.92 14.93 -17.18
N GLY A 486 1.48 15.84 -16.31
CA GLY A 486 1.67 17.28 -16.49
C GLY A 486 3.13 17.69 -16.55
N LEU A 487 3.98 17.11 -15.71
CA LEU A 487 5.41 17.39 -15.70
C LEU A 487 6.21 16.70 -16.81
N THR A 488 5.67 15.66 -17.43
CA THR A 488 6.37 14.91 -18.50
C THR A 488 5.88 15.27 -19.90
N PHE A 489 4.57 15.41 -20.10
CA PHE A 489 3.94 15.73 -21.40
C PHE A 489 3.84 17.22 -21.66
N THR A 490 3.72 18.03 -20.61
CA THR A 490 3.63 19.50 -20.68
C THR A 490 4.61 20.21 -19.73
N PRO A 491 5.93 19.89 -19.78
CA PRO A 491 6.91 20.36 -18.79
C PRO A 491 7.06 21.89 -18.70
N GLY A 492 6.61 22.63 -19.72
CA GLY A 492 6.63 24.09 -19.74
C GLY A 492 5.43 24.78 -19.06
N VAL A 493 4.37 24.05 -18.73
CA VAL A 493 3.12 24.64 -18.19
C VAL A 493 3.20 24.90 -16.69
N PHE A 494 3.77 23.94 -15.94
CA PHE A 494 3.77 23.98 -14.47
C PHE A 494 5.09 24.52 -13.92
N ALA A 495 5.00 25.24 -12.80
CA ALA A 495 6.14 25.70 -12.03
C ALA A 495 6.66 24.63 -11.06
N ALA A 496 5.78 23.75 -10.56
CA ALA A 496 6.10 22.63 -9.67
C ALA A 496 4.96 21.58 -9.67
N GLY A 497 5.24 20.36 -9.19
CA GLY A 497 4.23 19.31 -9.00
C GLY A 497 4.32 18.62 -7.64
N VAL A 498 3.17 18.20 -7.10
CA VAL A 498 3.06 17.43 -5.85
C VAL A 498 2.19 16.20 -6.09
N ASP A 499 2.83 15.04 -6.20
CA ASP A 499 2.22 13.74 -6.47
C ASP A 499 2.01 12.96 -5.18
N ILE A 500 0.80 12.44 -4.98
CA ILE A 500 0.46 11.53 -3.88
C ILE A 500 0.04 10.19 -4.46
N VAL A 501 0.83 9.14 -4.26
CA VAL A 501 0.49 7.75 -4.67
C VAL A 501 0.07 7.60 -6.15
N GLY A 502 0.61 8.43 -7.05
CA GLY A 502 0.29 8.40 -8.47
C GLY A 502 0.88 7.19 -9.21
N PRO A 503 0.10 6.46 -10.03
CA PRO A 503 0.67 5.44 -10.89
C PRO A 503 1.51 6.09 -11.98
N SER A 504 2.77 5.69 -12.13
CA SER A 504 3.69 6.22 -13.16
C SER A 504 3.76 5.36 -14.42
N ASN A 505 3.29 4.11 -14.35
CA ASN A 505 3.31 3.14 -15.45
C ASN A 505 1.99 2.37 -15.52
N LEU A 506 1.24 2.61 -16.58
CA LEU A 506 -0.10 2.04 -16.79
C LEU A 506 -0.07 0.54 -17.11
N VAL A 507 1.02 0.04 -17.71
CA VAL A 507 1.20 -1.41 -17.93
C VAL A 507 1.32 -2.13 -16.59
N THR A 508 2.18 -1.63 -15.70
CA THR A 508 2.32 -2.22 -14.35
C THR A 508 1.08 -2.05 -13.51
N LEU A 509 0.35 -0.94 -13.65
CA LEU A 509 -0.93 -0.71 -12.97
C LEU A 509 -1.92 -1.83 -13.30
N LEU A 510 -2.17 -2.08 -14.59
CA LEU A 510 -3.14 -3.11 -15.00
C LEU A 510 -2.68 -4.54 -14.70
N LYS A 511 -1.37 -4.80 -14.63
CA LYS A 511 -0.81 -6.11 -14.22
C LYS A 511 -0.76 -6.36 -12.72
N SER A 512 -0.98 -5.32 -11.89
CA SER A 512 -0.85 -5.40 -10.43
C SER A 512 -2.17 -5.21 -9.68
N ILE A 513 -3.31 -5.25 -10.38
CA ILE A 513 -4.62 -5.16 -9.73
C ILE A 513 -4.81 -6.27 -8.70
N PRO A 514 -5.48 -6.00 -7.57
CA PRO A 514 -5.81 -7.03 -6.59
C PRO A 514 -6.57 -8.20 -7.23
N PRO A 515 -6.42 -9.45 -6.74
CA PRO A 515 -7.07 -10.61 -7.34
C PRO A 515 -8.60 -10.47 -7.49
N TYR A 516 -9.26 -9.84 -6.51
CA TYR A 516 -10.71 -9.58 -6.53
C TYR A 516 -11.16 -8.50 -7.53
N TRP A 517 -10.24 -7.82 -8.22
CA TRP A 517 -10.55 -6.90 -9.33
C TRP A 517 -10.55 -7.59 -10.70
N LYS A 518 -10.20 -8.88 -10.76
CA LYS A 518 -10.09 -9.62 -12.03
C LYS A 518 -11.38 -9.58 -12.85
N ALA A 519 -12.54 -9.64 -12.19
CA ALA A 519 -13.85 -9.56 -12.84
C ALA A 519 -14.15 -8.18 -13.44
N MET A 520 -13.43 -7.12 -13.03
CA MET A 520 -13.56 -5.75 -13.56
C MET A 520 -12.44 -5.39 -14.55
N LEU A 521 -11.56 -6.33 -14.89
CA LEU A 521 -10.37 -6.06 -15.71
C LEU A 521 -10.75 -5.58 -17.12
N ASN A 522 -11.84 -6.08 -17.70
CA ASN A 522 -12.28 -5.68 -19.04
C ASN A 522 -12.71 -4.21 -19.07
N GLU A 523 -13.45 -3.76 -18.05
CA GLU A 523 -13.78 -2.34 -17.87
C GLU A 523 -12.50 -1.50 -17.73
N LEU A 524 -11.56 -1.91 -16.89
CA LEU A 524 -10.30 -1.18 -16.73
C LEU A 524 -9.51 -1.09 -18.04
N LYS A 525 -9.41 -2.18 -18.80
CA LYS A 525 -8.76 -2.19 -20.13
C LYS A 525 -9.41 -1.19 -21.09
N LYS A 526 -10.75 -1.18 -21.17
CA LYS A 526 -11.50 -0.27 -22.06
C LYS A 526 -11.37 1.19 -21.61
N ARG A 527 -11.56 1.48 -20.33
CA ARG A 527 -11.56 2.86 -19.82
C ARG A 527 -10.14 3.46 -19.73
N VAL A 528 -9.10 2.66 -19.46
CA VAL A 528 -7.69 3.12 -19.53
C VAL A 528 -7.19 3.15 -20.98
N GLY A 529 -7.71 2.29 -21.85
CA GLY A 529 -7.53 2.34 -23.31
C GLY A 529 -6.60 1.28 -23.91
N GLY A 530 -6.15 0.29 -23.15
CA GLY A 530 -5.25 -0.75 -23.67
C GLY A 530 -5.23 -2.03 -22.86
N ASP A 531 -5.00 -3.15 -23.54
CA ASP A 531 -4.79 -4.45 -22.91
C ASP A 531 -3.29 -4.66 -22.59
N PRO A 532 -2.90 -4.85 -21.31
CA PRO A 532 -1.50 -5.06 -20.95
C PRO A 532 -0.92 -6.42 -21.44
N GLU A 533 -1.75 -7.30 -21.99
CA GLU A 533 -1.35 -8.60 -22.55
C GLU A 533 -1.19 -8.60 -24.07
N THR A 534 -1.54 -7.51 -24.78
CA THR A 534 -1.31 -7.38 -26.22
C THR A 534 -0.18 -6.40 -26.54
N GLU A 535 0.50 -6.58 -27.67
CA GLU A 535 1.61 -5.70 -28.07
C GLU A 535 1.10 -4.27 -28.33
N GLU A 536 -0.04 -4.14 -29.02
CA GLU A 536 -0.68 -2.85 -29.30
C GLU A 536 -1.11 -2.15 -28.01
N GLY A 537 -1.70 -2.88 -27.07
CA GLY A 537 -2.13 -2.35 -25.78
C GLY A 537 -0.93 -1.91 -24.93
N VAL A 538 0.14 -2.70 -24.87
CA VAL A 538 1.39 -2.31 -24.19
C VAL A 538 1.99 -1.05 -24.82
N LYS A 539 2.01 -0.95 -26.16
CA LYS A 539 2.50 0.24 -26.85
C LYS A 539 1.66 1.48 -26.53
N PHE A 540 0.33 1.34 -26.55
CA PHE A 540 -0.59 2.41 -26.19
C PHE A 540 -0.38 2.87 -24.73
N LEU A 541 -0.45 1.94 -23.78
CA LEU A 541 -0.28 2.23 -22.35
C LEU A 541 1.10 2.82 -22.05
N SER A 542 2.15 2.36 -22.72
CA SER A 542 3.51 2.89 -22.58
C SER A 542 3.62 4.32 -23.11
N SER A 543 2.92 4.66 -24.19
CA SER A 543 2.87 6.03 -24.71
C SER A 543 2.15 7.00 -23.78
N ARG A 544 1.28 6.48 -22.91
CA ARG A 544 0.55 7.23 -21.87
C ARG A 544 1.15 7.09 -20.47
N SER A 545 2.30 6.44 -20.31
CA SER A 545 2.95 6.22 -19.02
C SER A 545 4.03 7.29 -18.74
N PRO A 546 3.84 8.20 -17.76
CA PRO A 546 4.80 9.25 -17.44
C PRO A 546 6.22 8.75 -17.17
N LEU A 547 6.37 7.53 -16.64
CA LEU A 547 7.67 6.91 -16.39
C LEU A 547 8.58 6.87 -17.63
N ASN A 548 8.01 6.68 -18.82
CA ASN A 548 8.75 6.59 -20.08
C ASN A 548 9.23 7.95 -20.61
N PHE A 549 8.88 9.03 -19.92
CA PHE A 549 9.18 10.41 -20.29
C PHE A 549 9.76 11.19 -19.11
N ALA A 550 10.25 10.50 -18.08
CA ALA A 550 10.78 11.10 -16.86
C ALA A 550 11.98 12.04 -17.14
N ASP A 551 12.73 11.80 -18.22
CA ASP A 551 13.80 12.66 -18.73
C ASP A 551 13.32 14.06 -19.13
N LYS A 552 12.03 14.23 -19.43
CA LYS A 552 11.44 15.53 -19.77
C LYS A 552 11.10 16.39 -18.56
N ILE A 553 11.12 15.83 -17.35
CA ILE A 553 10.80 16.57 -16.13
C ILE A 553 11.92 17.59 -15.86
N CYS A 554 11.61 18.87 -16.08
CA CYS A 554 12.54 19.98 -15.83
C CYS A 554 12.09 20.90 -14.68
N LYS A 555 11.02 20.52 -13.97
CA LYS A 555 10.40 21.29 -12.90
C LYS A 555 10.48 20.53 -11.57
N PRO A 556 10.52 21.24 -10.42
CA PRO A 556 10.48 20.61 -9.11
C PRO A 556 9.28 19.68 -8.92
N LEU A 557 9.52 18.50 -8.34
CA LEU A 557 8.52 17.47 -8.07
C LEU A 557 8.71 16.90 -6.66
N LEU A 558 7.65 16.95 -5.86
CA LEU A 558 7.51 16.26 -4.57
C LEU A 558 6.62 15.03 -4.75
N ILE A 559 7.07 13.84 -4.36
CA ILE A 559 6.30 12.59 -4.39
C ILE A 559 6.11 12.07 -2.96
N ALA A 560 4.86 11.81 -2.58
CA ALA A 560 4.52 11.08 -1.37
C ALA A 560 3.94 9.71 -1.74
N GLN A 561 4.59 8.62 -1.31
CA GLN A 561 4.28 7.25 -1.72
C GLN A 561 4.24 6.31 -0.51
N VAL A 562 3.62 5.14 -0.69
CA VAL A 562 3.61 4.04 0.30
C VAL A 562 4.50 2.83 -0.10
N SER A 563 5.33 2.94 -1.15
CA SER A 563 6.41 1.99 -1.51
C SER A 563 7.46 2.54 -2.52
N LYS A 564 8.69 2.01 -2.53
CA LYS A 564 9.95 2.51 -3.20
C LYS A 564 9.90 2.61 -4.75
N SER A 565 10.68 3.40 -5.53
CA SER A 565 11.38 4.71 -5.46
C SER A 565 11.90 5.10 -6.88
N ILE A 566 11.96 6.41 -7.21
CA ILE A 566 12.65 7.11 -8.36
C ILE A 566 13.25 8.44 -7.79
N PRO A 567 14.33 9.08 -8.32
CA PRO A 567 14.97 10.25 -7.70
C PRO A 567 14.20 11.57 -7.90
N VAL A 568 13.51 11.99 -6.84
CA VAL A 568 12.69 13.20 -6.65
C VAL A 568 12.70 13.53 -5.14
N ASP A 569 12.18 14.68 -4.70
CA ASP A 569 11.89 14.86 -3.26
C ASP A 569 10.82 13.80 -2.90
N TYR A 570 11.24 12.75 -2.21
CA TYR A 570 10.45 11.54 -2.02
C TYR A 570 10.23 11.27 -0.55
N VAL A 571 8.96 11.16 -0.16
CA VAL A 571 8.52 10.88 1.20
C VAL A 571 7.80 9.54 1.22
N LEU A 572 8.26 8.64 2.09
CA LEU A 572 7.68 7.31 2.27
C LEU A 572 7.04 7.19 3.66
N PHE A 573 5.74 6.93 3.70
CA PHE A 573 4.98 6.63 4.92
C PHE A 573 4.76 5.12 5.01
N ASN A 574 5.57 4.44 5.83
CA ASN A 574 5.61 2.97 5.87
C ASN A 574 4.43 2.31 6.63
N ASP A 575 3.65 3.12 7.34
CA ASP A 575 2.54 2.71 8.21
C ASP A 575 1.17 3.17 7.65
N GLU A 576 1.13 3.50 6.36
CA GLU A 576 -0.06 3.97 5.64
C GLU A 576 -0.34 3.12 4.40
N GLY A 577 -1.58 3.19 3.91
CA GLY A 577 -2.05 2.55 2.68
C GLY A 577 -2.27 3.55 1.55
N HIS A 578 -3.35 3.41 0.78
CA HIS A 578 -3.70 4.34 -0.32
C HIS A 578 -4.25 5.69 0.19
N GLY A 579 -3.47 6.41 1.00
CA GLY A 579 -3.82 7.68 1.65
C GLY A 579 -3.30 7.79 3.09
N PHE A 580 -3.42 8.98 3.69
CA PHE A 580 -2.95 9.26 5.06
C PHE A 580 -4.09 9.21 6.06
N ALA A 581 -4.22 8.07 6.74
CA ALA A 581 -5.18 7.93 7.82
C ALA A 581 -4.70 8.69 9.06
N ARG A 582 -3.46 8.46 9.48
CA ARG A 582 -2.95 8.96 10.76
C ARG A 582 -2.76 10.47 10.70
N PRO A 583 -3.29 11.25 11.64
CA PRO A 583 -3.17 12.71 11.63
C PRO A 583 -1.72 13.19 11.56
N GLU A 584 -0.80 12.50 12.23
CA GLU A 584 0.61 12.86 12.28
C GLU A 584 1.25 12.79 10.89
N ASN A 585 0.95 11.74 10.13
CA ASN A 585 1.42 11.54 8.76
C ASN A 585 0.82 12.58 7.82
N ARG A 586 -0.50 12.81 7.93
CA ARG A 586 -1.22 13.80 7.13
C ARG A 586 -0.68 15.22 7.39
N ILE A 587 -0.53 15.62 8.65
CA ILE A 587 0.01 16.94 9.03
C ILE A 587 1.45 17.10 8.54
N SER A 588 2.27 16.06 8.68
CA SER A 588 3.66 16.06 8.19
C SER A 588 3.71 16.25 6.68
N PHE A 589 2.90 15.52 5.91
CA PHE A 589 2.79 15.68 4.46
C PHE A 589 2.45 17.14 4.08
N PHE A 590 1.41 17.71 4.69
CA PHE A 590 1.03 19.09 4.39
C PHE A 590 2.11 20.12 4.80
N ALA A 591 2.87 19.87 5.87
CA ALA A 591 4.02 20.70 6.23
C ALA A 591 5.12 20.72 5.14
N MET A 592 5.43 19.55 4.56
CA MET A 592 6.39 19.45 3.46
C MET A 592 5.85 20.12 2.19
N THR A 593 4.58 19.87 1.86
CA THR A 593 3.91 20.44 0.70
C THR A 593 3.87 21.96 0.74
N GLU A 594 3.44 22.59 1.84
CA GLU A 594 3.42 24.06 1.92
C GLU A 594 4.82 24.66 1.87
N LYS A 595 5.82 24.01 2.48
CA LYS A 595 7.19 24.52 2.42
C LYS A 595 7.74 24.44 1.00
N PHE A 596 7.55 23.30 0.33
CA PHE A 596 7.94 23.09 -1.06
C PHE A 596 7.29 24.15 -1.98
N LEU A 597 5.98 24.34 -1.88
CA LEU A 597 5.27 25.35 -2.68
C LEU A 597 5.73 26.78 -2.33
N SER A 598 5.99 27.08 -1.06
CA SER A 598 6.49 28.42 -0.66
C SER A 598 7.83 28.77 -1.32
N VAL A 599 8.70 27.77 -1.50
CA VAL A 599 10.02 27.95 -2.14
C VAL A 599 9.87 28.17 -3.65
N HIS A 600 8.96 27.46 -4.31
CA HIS A 600 8.87 27.44 -5.77
C HIS A 600 7.87 28.45 -6.36
N LEU A 601 6.79 28.76 -5.64
CA LEU A 601 5.75 29.70 -6.08
C LEU A 601 5.77 31.02 -5.27
N GLY A 602 6.44 31.04 -4.10
CA GLY A 602 6.23 32.04 -3.06
C GLY A 602 5.03 31.67 -2.18
N GLY A 603 4.62 32.54 -1.25
CA GLY A 603 3.49 32.28 -0.35
C GLY A 603 3.93 32.14 1.11
N ARG A 604 2.94 32.00 2.00
CA ARG A 604 3.16 31.85 3.44
C ARG A 604 3.22 30.38 3.81
N TYR A 605 3.81 30.05 4.96
CA TYR A 605 3.80 28.70 5.52
C TYR A 605 3.88 28.78 7.05
N GLU A 606 3.45 27.72 7.73
CA GLU A 606 3.56 27.59 9.18
C GLU A 606 4.96 27.06 9.53
N GLU A 607 5.74 27.86 10.25
CA GLU A 607 7.09 27.46 10.71
C GLU A 607 7.01 26.15 11.52
N VAL A 608 7.97 25.26 11.28
CA VAL A 608 8.09 24.03 12.06
C VAL A 608 9.01 24.32 13.23
N GLN A 609 8.48 24.37 14.46
CA GLN A 609 9.31 24.55 15.65
C GLN A 609 10.26 23.35 15.79
N VAL A 610 11.56 23.60 15.62
CA VAL A 610 12.60 22.64 16.00
C VAL A 610 12.76 22.73 17.52
N ILE A 611 12.16 21.82 18.27
CA ILE A 611 12.41 21.73 19.72
C ILE A 611 13.88 21.29 19.90
N GLN A 612 14.72 22.26 20.25
CA GLN A 612 16.12 22.02 20.58
C GLN A 612 16.18 21.57 22.05
N VAL A 613 16.03 20.26 22.30
CA VAL A 613 16.15 19.71 23.65
C VAL A 613 17.59 19.94 24.15
N ARG A 614 17.75 20.78 25.17
CA ARG A 614 19.02 20.98 25.86
C ARG A 614 19.40 19.70 26.60
N LYS A 615 20.69 19.35 26.56
CA LYS A 615 21.28 18.10 27.06
C LYS A 615 21.18 17.92 28.60
N SER A 616 20.66 18.90 29.33
CA SER A 616 20.71 18.97 30.80
C SER A 616 19.44 18.49 31.53
N GLU A 617 18.37 18.13 30.83
CA GLU A 617 17.11 17.66 31.47
C GLU A 617 16.85 16.15 31.29
N LEU A 618 17.87 15.37 30.89
CA LEU A 618 17.72 13.94 30.55
C LEU A 618 17.96 12.93 31.69
N TYR A 619 17.97 13.37 32.94
CA TYR A 619 17.97 12.45 34.08
C TYR A 619 17.05 12.98 35.18
N ASN A 620 15.78 12.56 35.13
CA ASN A 620 15.07 11.94 36.26
C ASN A 620 13.66 11.50 35.83
N ASP A 621 13.40 10.22 36.11
CA ASP A 621 12.12 9.51 36.30
C ASP A 621 10.93 9.65 35.34
N GLY A 622 10.49 8.48 34.87
CA GLY A 622 9.06 8.13 34.72
C GLY A 622 8.47 8.30 33.32
N ASP A 623 8.17 7.17 32.67
CA ASP A 623 7.23 6.95 31.55
C ASP A 623 6.93 8.13 30.60
N ASP A 624 7.53 8.10 29.40
CA ASP A 624 7.02 8.89 28.27
C ASP A 624 7.36 8.24 26.92
N LYS A 625 6.45 7.38 26.43
CA LYS A 625 6.49 6.79 25.06
C LYS A 625 5.94 7.74 23.99
N GLU A 626 5.31 8.85 24.35
CA GLU A 626 4.72 9.81 23.40
C GLU A 626 5.78 10.67 22.68
N ASN A 627 6.93 10.91 23.30
CA ASN A 627 7.96 11.82 22.75
C ASN A 627 8.89 11.19 21.70
N SER A 628 8.80 9.88 21.41
CA SER A 628 9.65 9.24 20.39
C SER A 628 9.07 9.32 18.98
N LEU A 629 7.75 9.46 18.83
CA LEU A 629 7.05 9.52 17.54
C LEU A 629 7.19 10.89 16.85
N ILE A 630 7.34 11.96 17.63
CA ILE A 630 7.58 13.31 17.10
C ILE A 630 9.02 13.45 16.56
N ARG A 631 9.98 12.68 17.10
CA ARG A 631 11.41 12.74 16.70
C ARG A 631 11.70 12.15 15.31
N SER A 632 10.84 11.30 14.76
CA SER A 632 11.01 10.73 13.41
C SER A 632 10.52 11.62 12.27
N SER A 633 9.65 12.59 12.55
CA SER A 633 8.87 13.29 11.51
C SER A 633 9.41 14.68 11.14
N VAL A 634 10.44 15.19 11.81
CA VAL A 634 11.05 16.49 11.51
C VAL A 634 12.54 16.33 11.28
N ARG A 635 12.91 15.93 10.06
CA ARG A 635 14.23 16.22 9.50
C ARG A 635 14.06 16.77 8.09
N ILE A 636 14.51 18.02 7.95
CA ILE A 636 14.94 18.74 6.74
C ILE A 636 13.97 19.85 6.29
N ILE A 637 14.37 21.09 6.56
CA ILE A 637 14.03 22.25 5.73
C ILE A 637 15.33 23.04 5.51
N GLY A 638 15.70 23.25 4.24
CA GLY A 638 16.67 24.27 3.82
C GLY A 638 17.77 23.75 2.89
N SER A 639 17.77 24.25 1.65
CA SER A 639 18.88 24.30 0.68
C SER A 639 19.42 22.93 0.20
N PHE A 640 18.98 22.45 -0.97
CA PHE A 640 19.45 21.16 -1.51
C PHE A 640 20.02 21.12 -2.93
N CYS A 641 19.85 22.14 -3.78
CA CYS A 641 20.39 22.05 -5.14
C CYS A 641 21.94 22.22 -5.19
N SER A 642 22.54 23.02 -4.30
CA SER A 642 24.02 23.03 -4.10
C SER A 642 24.49 22.05 -3.02
N ARG A 643 23.57 21.55 -2.17
CA ARG A 643 23.88 20.55 -1.15
C ARG A 643 23.78 19.11 -1.61
N SER A 644 23.09 18.72 -2.68
CA SER A 644 23.08 17.31 -3.11
C SER A 644 24.45 16.85 -3.59
N ILE A 645 25.19 17.72 -4.30
CA ILE A 645 26.59 17.47 -4.67
C ILE A 645 27.49 17.53 -3.42
N LYS A 646 27.32 18.53 -2.53
CA LYS A 646 28.08 18.60 -1.26
C LYS A 646 27.73 17.48 -0.27
N LYS A 647 26.50 16.94 -0.27
CA LYS A 647 25.99 15.92 0.64
C LYS A 647 26.38 14.55 0.15
N LEU A 648 26.32 14.28 -1.15
CA LEU A 648 26.92 13.08 -1.73
C LEU A 648 28.44 13.08 -1.48
N ASN A 649 29.11 14.22 -1.64
CA ASN A 649 30.51 14.38 -1.24
C ASN A 649 30.70 14.15 0.27
N SER A 650 29.84 14.69 1.14
CA SER A 650 29.93 14.51 2.60
C SER A 650 29.61 13.09 3.08
N ILE A 651 28.68 12.37 2.43
CA ILE A 651 28.32 10.99 2.80
C ILE A 651 29.39 10.04 2.28
N THR A 652 29.92 10.30 1.09
CA THR A 652 31.09 9.58 0.58
C THR A 652 32.29 9.81 1.48
N GLU A 653 32.50 11.04 1.97
CA GLU A 653 33.55 11.37 2.94
C GLU A 653 33.32 10.67 4.31
N LEU A 654 32.10 10.66 4.84
CA LEU A 654 31.75 9.94 6.07
C LEU A 654 31.91 8.42 5.92
N PHE A 655 31.47 7.87 4.79
CA PHE A 655 31.66 6.46 4.42
C PHE A 655 33.14 6.11 4.38
N ASN A 656 33.93 6.92 3.67
CA ASN A 656 35.38 6.75 3.60
C ASN A 656 36.01 6.86 4.99
N ASN A 657 35.67 7.88 5.78
CA ASN A 657 36.21 8.05 7.13
C ASN A 657 35.89 6.87 8.05
N PHE A 658 34.67 6.32 7.96
CA PHE A 658 34.26 5.16 8.74
C PHE A 658 35.08 3.90 8.43
N TYR A 659 35.38 3.62 7.16
CA TYR A 659 36.20 2.46 6.80
C TYR A 659 37.71 2.76 6.84
N ILE A 660 38.14 4.02 6.73
CA ILE A 660 39.52 4.44 7.05
C ILE A 660 39.85 4.14 8.51
N GLN A 661 38.90 4.31 9.42
CA GLN A 661 39.09 3.93 10.83
C GLN A 661 39.27 2.42 11.03
N GLN A 662 38.75 1.59 10.13
CA GLN A 662 38.83 0.12 10.23
C GLN A 662 40.02 -0.47 9.46
N TYR A 663 40.35 0.08 8.29
CA TYR A 663 41.36 -0.46 7.38
C TYR A 663 42.60 0.43 7.22
N GLY A 664 42.60 1.64 7.79
CA GLY A 664 43.68 2.60 7.70
C GLY A 664 43.65 3.46 6.42
N LYS A 665 44.29 4.63 6.49
CA LYS A 665 44.34 5.61 5.39
C LYS A 665 45.10 5.11 4.15
N GLU A 666 46.09 4.24 4.33
CA GLU A 666 46.93 3.75 3.23
C GLU A 666 46.25 2.62 2.43
N ARG A 667 45.56 1.71 3.12
CA ARG A 667 44.94 0.54 2.48
C ARG A 667 43.56 0.83 1.89
N TRP A 668 42.78 1.70 2.54
CA TRP A 668 41.39 1.96 2.15
C TRP A 668 41.20 2.35 0.68
N PRO A 669 42.02 3.24 0.07
CA PRO A 669 41.86 3.60 -1.35
C PRO A 669 41.96 2.40 -2.30
N ASN A 670 42.90 1.49 -2.04
CA ASN A 670 43.09 0.27 -2.85
C ASN A 670 41.92 -0.69 -2.68
N LEU A 671 41.48 -0.92 -1.44
CA LEU A 671 40.30 -1.75 -1.15
C LEU A 671 39.02 -1.18 -1.76
N LEU A 672 38.79 0.12 -1.65
CA LEU A 672 37.64 0.80 -2.26
C LEU A 672 37.65 0.67 -3.79
N SER A 673 38.83 0.77 -4.41
CA SER A 673 39.00 0.57 -5.85
C SER A 673 38.62 -0.86 -6.25
N SER A 674 39.14 -1.87 -5.55
CA SER A 674 38.83 -3.27 -5.83
C SER A 674 37.36 -3.63 -5.56
N LEU A 675 36.73 -3.01 -4.57
CA LEU A 675 35.28 -3.15 -4.31
C LEU A 675 34.43 -2.57 -5.45
N LYS A 676 34.87 -1.48 -6.09
CA LYS A 676 34.21 -0.88 -7.26
C LYS A 676 34.44 -1.66 -8.55
N GLY A 677 35.49 -2.48 -8.60
CA GLY A 677 35.82 -3.34 -9.73
C GLY A 677 34.75 -4.42 -9.99
N PRO A 678 34.75 -5.02 -11.18
CA PRO A 678 33.83 -6.12 -11.51
C PRO A 678 34.03 -7.28 -10.53
N SER A 679 32.94 -7.92 -10.10
CA SER A 679 33.01 -9.13 -9.29
C SER A 679 33.53 -10.30 -10.12
N LYS A 680 34.57 -10.99 -9.65
CA LYS A 680 34.99 -12.27 -10.22
C LYS A 680 34.11 -13.40 -9.70
N SER A 681 33.89 -14.41 -10.53
CA SER A 681 33.18 -15.64 -10.15
C SER A 681 33.97 -16.84 -10.63
N CYS A 682 34.00 -17.89 -9.81
CA CYS A 682 34.50 -19.19 -10.22
C CYS A 682 33.35 -20.05 -10.80
N ALA A 683 33.74 -21.03 -11.60
CA ALA A 683 32.86 -22.05 -12.15
C ALA A 683 32.93 -23.29 -11.27
N MET A 684 31.92 -23.51 -10.43
CA MET A 684 31.80 -24.74 -9.63
C MET A 684 31.11 -25.81 -10.48
N ILE A 685 31.81 -26.92 -10.74
CA ILE A 685 31.28 -28.05 -11.49
C ILE A 685 30.17 -28.71 -10.67
N ASN A 686 29.04 -28.93 -11.33
CA ASN A 686 27.97 -29.72 -10.76
C ASN A 686 28.25 -31.21 -10.98
N LYS A 687 28.79 -31.88 -9.96
CA LYS A 687 29.15 -33.30 -10.01
C LYS A 687 27.99 -34.26 -10.31
N PHE A 688 26.75 -33.77 -10.23
CA PHE A 688 25.55 -34.56 -10.53
C PHE A 688 25.20 -34.57 -12.02
N ALA A 689 25.75 -33.64 -12.81
CA ALA A 689 25.53 -33.57 -14.25
C ALA A 689 26.37 -34.62 -15.01
N SER A 690 25.97 -34.92 -16.24
CA SER A 690 26.69 -35.89 -17.08
C SER A 690 28.13 -35.48 -17.40
N ASN A 691 29.05 -36.46 -17.39
CA ASN A 691 30.47 -36.24 -17.70
C ASN A 691 30.67 -35.61 -19.08
N THR A 692 29.82 -35.95 -20.06
CA THR A 692 29.86 -35.35 -21.40
C THR A 692 29.60 -33.85 -21.34
N SER A 693 28.53 -33.42 -20.64
CA SER A 693 28.19 -32.00 -20.50
C SER A 693 29.26 -31.19 -19.75
N ILE A 694 29.94 -31.82 -18.78
CA ILE A 694 31.06 -31.21 -18.04
C ILE A 694 32.29 -31.05 -18.95
N LEU A 695 32.64 -32.08 -19.73
CA LEU A 695 33.77 -32.04 -20.66
C LEU A 695 33.56 -31.01 -21.78
N GLU A 696 32.34 -30.88 -22.30
CA GLU A 696 31.97 -29.84 -23.25
C GLU A 696 32.19 -28.44 -22.68
N PHE A 697 31.75 -28.19 -21.44
CA PHE A 697 31.99 -26.91 -20.77
C PHE A 697 33.48 -26.62 -20.59
N ILE A 698 34.27 -27.62 -20.19
CA ILE A 698 35.73 -27.50 -20.04
C ILE A 698 36.39 -27.19 -21.39
N HIS A 699 35.97 -27.87 -22.46
CA HIS A 699 36.51 -27.65 -23.81
C HIS A 699 36.15 -26.25 -24.34
N GLU A 700 34.88 -25.86 -24.24
CA GLU A 700 34.38 -24.54 -24.63
C GLU A 700 35.08 -23.41 -23.85
N SER A 701 35.30 -23.63 -22.55
CA SER A 701 36.05 -22.70 -21.71
C SER A 701 37.48 -22.55 -22.19
N LYS A 702 38.17 -23.62 -22.59
CA LYS A 702 39.55 -23.57 -23.13
C LYS A 702 39.64 -22.95 -24.53
N SER A 703 38.63 -23.16 -25.39
CA SER A 703 38.63 -22.67 -26.78
C SER A 703 38.30 -21.17 -26.91
N SER A 704 37.67 -20.57 -25.90
CA SER A 704 37.14 -19.20 -25.93
C SER A 704 38.16 -18.10 -25.55
N ASN A 705 39.43 -18.23 -25.94
CA ASN A 705 40.57 -17.39 -25.49
C ASN A 705 40.87 -17.46 -23.97
N ASN A 706 40.54 -18.58 -23.31
CA ASN A 706 40.79 -18.78 -21.89
C ASN A 706 41.96 -19.75 -21.65
N SER A 707 43.15 -19.38 -22.13
CA SER A 707 44.40 -20.14 -21.90
C SER A 707 44.75 -20.29 -20.42
N ASP A 708 44.16 -19.44 -19.56
CA ASP A 708 44.57 -19.24 -18.16
C ASP A 708 43.55 -19.86 -17.17
N MET A 709 42.69 -20.78 -17.64
CA MET A 709 41.76 -21.50 -16.76
C MET A 709 42.52 -22.45 -15.82
N MET A 710 42.40 -22.22 -14.51
CA MET A 710 43.07 -23.01 -13.48
C MET A 710 42.05 -23.72 -12.58
N LYS A 711 42.33 -24.97 -12.23
CA LYS A 711 41.55 -25.71 -11.23
C LYS A 711 41.97 -25.28 -9.82
N VAL A 712 41.01 -25.17 -8.91
CA VAL A 712 41.26 -24.82 -7.51
C VAL A 712 41.14 -26.07 -6.64
N ASP A 713 42.28 -26.70 -6.34
CA ASP A 713 42.30 -28.05 -5.76
C ASP A 713 41.96 -28.10 -4.25
N TYR A 714 42.12 -27.01 -3.51
CA TYR A 714 41.95 -27.00 -2.04
C TYR A 714 40.51 -26.83 -1.55
N LEU A 715 39.54 -26.59 -2.45
CA LEU A 715 38.15 -26.29 -2.05
C LEU A 715 37.32 -27.51 -1.68
N GLY A 716 37.72 -28.72 -2.04
CA GLY A 716 36.92 -29.93 -1.79
C GLY A 716 35.59 -30.00 -2.57
N VAL A 717 35.39 -29.10 -3.53
CA VAL A 717 34.43 -29.20 -4.63
C VAL A 717 35.15 -28.74 -5.88
N GLU A 718 34.93 -29.41 -7.01
CA GLU A 718 35.66 -29.09 -8.24
C GLU A 718 35.25 -27.73 -8.78
N CYS A 719 36.21 -26.80 -8.80
CA CYS A 719 36.01 -25.42 -9.23
C CYS A 719 37.14 -24.96 -10.14
N TYR A 720 36.78 -24.12 -11.11
CA TYR A 720 37.72 -23.47 -12.00
C TYR A 720 37.66 -21.96 -11.82
N VAL A 721 38.83 -21.32 -11.84
CA VAL A 721 39.00 -19.87 -11.87
C VAL A 721 39.65 -19.46 -13.18
N SER A 722 39.38 -18.23 -13.60
CA SER A 722 39.90 -17.68 -14.83
C SER A 722 39.78 -16.16 -14.86
N ASP A 723 40.67 -15.50 -15.59
CA ASP A 723 40.61 -14.05 -15.81
C ASP A 723 39.55 -13.66 -16.85
N SER A 724 39.15 -14.56 -17.76
CA SER A 724 38.02 -14.32 -18.66
C SER A 724 36.73 -14.95 -18.14
N LYS A 725 35.60 -14.43 -18.64
CA LYS A 725 34.27 -14.94 -18.27
C LYS A 725 34.03 -16.36 -18.78
N PHE A 726 33.53 -17.22 -17.90
CA PHE A 726 33.10 -18.58 -18.25
C PHE A 726 31.85 -18.60 -19.15
N PRO A 727 31.70 -19.61 -20.01
CA PRO A 727 30.46 -19.89 -20.75
C PRO A 727 29.24 -20.01 -19.83
N LYS A 728 28.04 -19.73 -20.35
CA LYS A 728 26.81 -19.87 -19.55
C LYS A 728 26.55 -21.34 -19.18
N PRO A 729 25.96 -21.63 -18.00
CA PRO A 729 25.56 -22.98 -17.64
C PRO A 729 24.63 -23.63 -18.68
N LYS A 730 24.90 -24.90 -19.01
CA LYS A 730 24.09 -25.71 -19.93
C LYS A 730 23.46 -26.87 -19.16
N LYS A 731 22.30 -27.30 -19.62
CA LYS A 731 21.64 -28.49 -19.05
C LYS A 731 22.09 -29.74 -19.78
N ASP A 732 22.26 -30.81 -19.03
CA ASP A 732 22.52 -32.14 -19.56
C ASP A 732 21.23 -32.87 -19.98
N GLU A 733 21.36 -34.13 -20.40
CA GLU A 733 20.26 -35.02 -20.77
C GLU A 733 19.26 -35.29 -19.62
N HIS A 734 19.65 -35.03 -18.37
CA HIS A 734 18.81 -35.14 -17.18
C HIS A 734 18.18 -33.79 -16.77
N ASN A 735 18.29 -32.77 -17.63
CA ASN A 735 17.72 -31.43 -17.44
C ASN A 735 18.30 -30.69 -16.20
N ILE A 736 19.52 -31.05 -15.77
CA ILE A 736 20.25 -30.39 -14.70
C ILE A 736 21.45 -29.62 -15.25
N PHE A 737 21.77 -28.47 -14.66
CA PHE A 737 22.86 -27.62 -15.13
C PHE A 737 24.23 -28.17 -14.75
N ASN A 738 25.18 -28.12 -15.67
CA ASN A 738 26.54 -28.64 -15.51
C ASN A 738 27.49 -27.79 -14.63
N VAL A 739 27.21 -26.50 -14.46
CA VAL A 739 28.09 -25.57 -13.71
C VAL A 739 27.29 -24.46 -13.02
N TYR A 740 27.72 -24.07 -11.82
CA TYR A 740 27.17 -22.91 -11.09
C TYR A 740 28.25 -21.85 -10.92
N HIS A 741 27.93 -20.60 -11.28
CA HIS A 741 28.85 -19.47 -11.12
C HIS A 741 28.60 -18.75 -9.80
N LEU A 742 29.64 -18.64 -8.97
CA LEU A 742 29.58 -17.94 -7.69
C LEU A 742 30.95 -17.40 -7.29
N ASP A 743 30.98 -16.48 -6.33
CA ASP A 743 32.22 -15.94 -5.78
C ASP A 743 33.02 -17.07 -5.07
N LEU A 744 34.31 -17.18 -5.36
CA LEU A 744 35.21 -18.17 -4.78
C LEU A 744 35.20 -18.11 -3.24
N ALA A 745 35.07 -16.91 -2.67
CA ALA A 745 34.99 -16.69 -1.23
C ALA A 745 33.72 -17.32 -0.63
N SER A 746 32.63 -17.43 -1.39
CA SER A 746 31.42 -18.15 -0.94
C SER A 746 31.65 -19.66 -0.84
N ILE A 747 32.54 -20.24 -1.66
CA ILE A 747 32.89 -21.66 -1.59
C ILE A 747 33.79 -21.92 -0.38
N MET A 748 34.71 -21.01 -0.07
CA MET A 748 35.55 -21.06 1.13
C MET A 748 34.73 -21.17 2.41
N VAL A 749 33.63 -20.41 2.51
CA VAL A 749 32.69 -20.52 3.65
C VAL A 749 32.16 -21.95 3.80
N THR A 750 31.80 -22.61 2.69
CA THR A 750 31.32 -23.99 2.75
C THR A 750 32.44 -25.00 3.03
N LYS A 751 33.68 -24.71 2.62
CA LYS A 751 34.87 -25.50 2.98
C LYS A 751 35.17 -25.37 4.49
N ALA A 752 35.00 -24.19 5.06
CA ALA A 752 35.17 -23.94 6.49
C ALA A 752 34.19 -24.77 7.34
N LEU A 753 32.97 -25.00 6.83
CA LEU A 753 31.96 -25.81 7.51
C LEU A 753 32.36 -27.29 7.60
N ASP A 754 33.18 -27.75 6.64
CA ASP A 754 33.76 -29.10 6.59
C ASP A 754 32.70 -30.20 6.74
N VAL A 755 31.71 -30.17 5.85
CA VAL A 755 30.59 -31.13 5.80
C VAL A 755 31.10 -32.49 5.37
N GLN A 756 30.75 -33.52 6.14
CA GLN A 756 31.03 -34.92 5.87
C GLN A 756 29.77 -35.67 5.41
N PRO A 757 29.91 -36.76 4.64
CA PRO A 757 28.79 -37.67 4.38
C PRO A 757 28.15 -38.14 5.69
N GLY A 758 26.83 -38.05 5.80
CA GLY A 758 26.08 -38.43 7.00
C GLY A 758 25.70 -37.27 7.93
N ASP A 759 26.29 -36.08 7.76
CA ASP A 759 25.96 -34.93 8.61
C ASP A 759 24.50 -34.46 8.45
N MET A 760 23.88 -34.06 9.56
CA MET A 760 22.67 -33.24 9.58
C MET A 760 23.07 -31.76 9.47
N VAL A 761 22.83 -31.16 8.31
CA VAL A 761 23.29 -29.81 7.96
C VAL A 761 22.11 -28.83 7.89
N LEU A 762 22.25 -27.67 8.52
CA LEU A 762 21.33 -26.54 8.34
C LEU A 762 22.03 -25.41 7.57
N ASP A 763 21.44 -24.97 6.46
CA ASP A 763 21.77 -23.72 5.79
C ASP A 763 20.71 -22.66 6.14
N LEU A 764 21.04 -21.78 7.08
CA LEU A 764 20.17 -20.72 7.59
C LEU A 764 20.40 -19.44 6.77
N CYS A 765 19.34 -18.94 6.14
CA CYS A 765 19.38 -17.87 5.12
C CYS A 765 19.95 -18.31 3.76
N ALA A 766 19.54 -19.50 3.33
CA ALA A 766 20.12 -20.25 2.21
C ALA A 766 20.00 -19.61 0.81
N ALA A 767 19.13 -18.62 0.60
CA ALA A 767 18.94 -18.06 -0.73
C ALA A 767 20.09 -17.12 -1.15
N PRO A 768 20.60 -17.23 -2.39
CA PRO A 768 19.92 -17.83 -3.55
C PRO A 768 20.14 -19.34 -3.77
N GLY A 769 20.97 -20.02 -2.96
CA GLY A 769 21.15 -21.48 -3.01
C GLY A 769 22.52 -21.99 -3.49
N GLY A 770 23.44 -21.10 -3.89
CA GLY A 770 24.76 -21.51 -4.37
C GLY A 770 25.63 -22.20 -3.31
N LYS A 771 25.61 -21.70 -2.06
CA LYS A 771 26.30 -22.35 -0.93
C LYS A 771 25.63 -23.66 -0.52
N SER A 772 24.30 -23.71 -0.57
CA SER A 772 23.52 -24.94 -0.37
C SER A 772 23.91 -26.03 -1.38
N LEU A 773 24.07 -25.65 -2.65
CA LEU A 773 24.55 -26.54 -3.71
C LEU A 773 25.97 -27.06 -3.42
N ALA A 774 26.89 -26.19 -3.01
CA ALA A 774 28.24 -26.60 -2.63
C ALA A 774 28.26 -27.53 -1.41
N ILE A 775 27.38 -27.30 -0.43
CA ILE A 775 27.18 -28.21 0.72
C ILE A 775 26.69 -29.58 0.24
N LEU A 776 25.67 -29.63 -0.62
CA LEU A 776 25.14 -30.89 -1.14
C LEU A 776 26.17 -31.68 -1.95
N GLN A 777 27.03 -30.99 -2.70
CA GLN A 777 28.12 -31.63 -3.41
C GLN A 777 29.12 -32.34 -2.48
N ARG A 778 29.28 -31.91 -1.22
CA ARG A 778 30.10 -32.64 -0.23
C ARG A 778 29.29 -33.66 0.56
N LEU A 779 28.07 -33.30 0.96
CA LEU A 779 27.20 -34.17 1.74
C LEU A 779 26.87 -35.47 1.01
N LEU A 780 26.70 -35.40 -0.32
CA LEU A 780 26.31 -36.53 -1.16
C LEU A 780 27.52 -37.16 -1.88
N ASN A 781 28.70 -37.23 -1.26
CA ASN A 781 29.93 -37.71 -1.92
C ASN A 781 30.04 -39.22 -2.16
N ASN A 782 29.21 -40.04 -1.51
CA ASN A 782 29.29 -41.51 -1.56
C ASN A 782 28.18 -42.18 -2.40
N VAL A 783 27.67 -41.53 -3.45
CA VAL A 783 26.65 -42.14 -4.33
C VAL A 783 27.20 -42.22 -5.74
N ASP A 784 27.42 -43.46 -6.19
CA ASP A 784 28.06 -43.83 -7.45
C ASP A 784 27.48 -43.04 -8.64
N GLN A 785 28.37 -42.55 -9.51
CA GLN A 785 28.04 -41.77 -10.71
C GLN A 785 27.47 -42.65 -11.85
N ARG A 786 27.19 -43.91 -11.59
CA ARG A 786 26.38 -44.78 -12.44
C ARG A 786 25.14 -45.12 -11.63
N GLY A 787 23.95 -44.91 -12.15
CA GLY A 787 22.68 -45.23 -11.50
C GLY A 787 22.44 -46.74 -11.28
N GLY A 788 23.42 -47.47 -10.74
CA GLY A 788 23.31 -48.86 -10.31
C GLY A 788 23.38 -48.93 -8.79
N ALA A 789 22.40 -49.62 -8.19
CA ALA A 789 22.49 -50.03 -6.80
C ALA A 789 23.76 -50.89 -6.61
N ILE A 790 24.52 -50.61 -5.55
CA ILE A 790 25.48 -51.59 -5.04
C ILE A 790 24.65 -52.72 -4.45
N GLU A 791 24.47 -53.80 -5.20
CA GLU A 791 24.05 -55.07 -4.64
C GLU A 791 25.13 -55.53 -3.66
N GLY A 792 24.80 -55.60 -2.37
CA GLY A 792 25.64 -56.28 -1.37
C GLY A 792 25.93 -55.53 -0.07
N SER A 793 25.43 -54.32 0.16
CA SER A 793 25.47 -53.67 1.49
C SER A 793 24.10 -53.67 2.15
N SER A 794 23.86 -54.64 3.03
CA SER A 794 22.67 -54.80 3.86
C SER A 794 22.71 -53.90 5.10
N THR A 795 23.04 -52.62 4.94
CA THR A 795 22.84 -51.60 5.97
C THR A 795 22.20 -50.36 5.34
N ARG A 796 21.07 -49.91 5.88
CA ARG A 796 20.56 -48.54 5.64
C ARG A 796 21.58 -47.57 6.26
N GLU A 797 22.69 -47.32 5.60
CA GLU A 797 23.60 -46.24 5.99
C GLU A 797 22.87 -44.92 5.75
N SER A 798 22.57 -44.24 6.84
CA SER A 798 21.85 -42.97 6.93
C SER A 798 22.56 -41.90 6.08
N GLY A 799 22.04 -41.65 4.87
CA GLY A 799 22.48 -40.51 4.07
C GLY A 799 22.20 -39.21 4.81
N GLY A 800 23.22 -38.37 4.97
CA GLY A 800 23.09 -37.07 5.62
C GLY A 800 22.06 -36.16 4.94
N MET A 801 21.58 -35.15 5.66
CA MET A 801 20.44 -34.33 5.23
C MET A 801 20.76 -32.85 5.28
N LEU A 802 20.37 -32.10 4.24
CA LEU A 802 20.40 -30.65 4.23
C LEU A 802 19.00 -30.07 4.48
N ILE A 803 18.89 -29.24 5.51
CA ILE A 803 17.74 -28.36 5.73
C ILE A 803 18.15 -26.96 5.26
N ALA A 804 17.48 -26.39 4.27
CA ALA A 804 17.77 -25.04 3.78
C ALA A 804 16.58 -24.11 4.06
N ASN A 805 16.85 -23.02 4.79
CA ASN A 805 15.83 -22.09 5.27
C ASN A 805 15.91 -20.72 4.60
N GLU A 806 14.77 -20.24 4.11
CA GLU A 806 14.59 -18.85 3.65
C GLU A 806 13.14 -18.39 3.93
N ILE A 807 13.01 -17.34 4.73
CA ILE A 807 11.71 -16.82 5.18
C ILE A 807 11.09 -15.91 4.11
N ASN A 808 11.90 -15.22 3.31
CA ASN A 808 11.39 -14.35 2.25
C ASN A 808 10.88 -15.18 1.06
N ASN A 809 9.59 -15.03 0.73
CA ASN A 809 8.95 -15.79 -0.36
C ASN A 809 9.69 -15.67 -1.71
N LYS A 810 10.09 -14.47 -2.14
CA LYS A 810 10.77 -14.29 -3.45
C LYS A 810 12.13 -15.00 -3.46
N ARG A 811 12.91 -14.85 -2.39
CA ARG A 811 14.22 -15.51 -2.23
C ARG A 811 14.09 -17.03 -2.12
N PHE A 812 13.05 -17.52 -1.44
CA PHE A 812 12.75 -18.94 -1.31
C PHE A 812 12.47 -19.59 -2.68
N HIS A 813 11.71 -18.93 -3.55
CA HIS A 813 11.48 -19.45 -4.91
C HIS A 813 12.78 -19.57 -5.71
N ARG A 814 13.72 -18.62 -5.54
CA ARG A 814 15.04 -18.70 -6.17
C ARG A 814 15.86 -19.88 -5.64
N LEU A 815 15.88 -20.10 -4.33
CA LEU A 815 16.50 -21.27 -3.70
C LEU A 815 15.90 -22.57 -4.25
N LEU A 816 14.57 -22.68 -4.27
CA LEU A 816 13.85 -23.83 -4.82
C LEU A 816 14.22 -24.09 -6.28
N GLN A 817 14.31 -23.04 -7.09
CA GLN A 817 14.67 -23.13 -8.50
C GLN A 817 16.11 -23.63 -8.68
N VAL A 818 17.07 -23.11 -7.89
CA VAL A 818 18.46 -23.58 -7.94
C VAL A 818 18.54 -25.06 -7.57
N ILE A 819 17.94 -25.47 -6.45
CA ILE A 819 17.96 -26.88 -6.02
C ILE A 819 17.32 -27.79 -7.09
N LYS A 820 16.17 -27.41 -7.65
CA LYS A 820 15.51 -28.18 -8.74
C LYS A 820 16.31 -28.25 -10.03
N SER A 821 17.11 -27.22 -10.34
CA SER A 821 17.81 -27.13 -11.62
C SER A 821 19.22 -27.72 -11.57
N TYR A 822 19.73 -28.06 -10.38
CA TYR A 822 21.10 -28.53 -10.20
C TYR A 822 21.18 -29.89 -9.49
N ILE A 823 20.14 -30.31 -8.77
CA ILE A 823 20.15 -31.58 -8.03
C ILE A 823 19.14 -32.56 -8.64
N PRO A 824 19.54 -33.82 -8.94
CA PRO A 824 18.64 -34.87 -9.38
C PRO A 824 17.44 -35.07 -8.44
N PHE A 825 16.25 -35.28 -9.01
CA PHE A 825 15.00 -35.39 -8.26
C PHE A 825 15.03 -36.44 -7.14
N LYS A 826 15.79 -37.53 -7.32
CA LYS A 826 15.92 -38.61 -6.32
C LYS A 826 16.40 -38.14 -4.94
N TYR A 827 17.09 -37.00 -4.85
CA TYR A 827 17.58 -36.47 -3.58
C TYR A 827 16.62 -35.51 -2.86
N HIS A 828 15.52 -35.10 -3.52
CA HIS A 828 14.64 -34.04 -3.01
C HIS A 828 13.71 -34.49 -1.88
N GLN A 829 13.43 -35.79 -1.76
CA GLN A 829 12.50 -36.32 -0.76
C GLN A 829 13.22 -36.68 0.54
N ASP A 830 14.41 -37.29 0.46
CA ASP A 830 15.06 -37.91 1.61
C ASP A 830 16.26 -37.12 2.16
N GLN A 831 17.01 -36.41 1.30
CA GLN A 831 18.24 -35.71 1.72
C GLN A 831 18.12 -34.17 1.73
N ILE A 832 17.02 -33.59 1.24
CA ILE A 832 16.86 -32.14 1.14
C ILE A 832 15.50 -31.71 1.68
N LYS A 833 15.49 -30.76 2.60
CA LYS A 833 14.26 -30.13 3.08
C LYS A 833 14.35 -28.61 3.01
N LEU A 834 13.48 -28.02 2.20
CA LEU A 834 13.36 -26.57 2.07
C LEU A 834 12.26 -26.07 3.01
N VAL A 835 12.59 -25.12 3.89
CA VAL A 835 11.65 -24.64 4.92
C VAL A 835 11.55 -23.12 4.95
N LYS A 836 10.35 -22.59 5.18
CA LYS A 836 10.09 -21.15 5.34
C LYS A 836 10.00 -20.68 6.79
N ASN A 837 9.83 -21.61 7.72
CA ASN A 837 9.71 -21.35 9.15
C ASN A 837 11.03 -21.66 9.87
N SER A 838 11.21 -21.13 11.09
CA SER A 838 12.45 -21.32 11.86
C SER A 838 12.68 -22.81 12.19
N PRO A 839 13.73 -23.45 11.64
CA PRO A 839 13.96 -24.88 11.84
C PRO A 839 14.72 -25.20 13.14
N THR A 840 14.99 -24.20 13.98
CA THR A 840 15.91 -24.31 15.12
C THR A 840 15.31 -24.93 16.39
N ARG A 841 13.99 -25.16 16.43
CA ARG A 841 13.28 -25.69 17.62
C ARG A 841 13.12 -27.21 17.65
N ASN A 842 13.12 -27.86 16.48
CA ASN A 842 12.71 -29.27 16.35
C ASN A 842 13.83 -30.20 15.89
N PHE A 843 15.04 -29.67 15.67
CA PHE A 843 16.16 -30.40 15.09
C PHE A 843 17.46 -30.05 15.82
N SER A 844 18.34 -31.05 15.91
CA SER A 844 19.72 -30.91 16.39
C SER A 844 20.64 -31.14 15.20
N TYR A 845 21.52 -30.18 14.90
CA TYR A 845 22.35 -30.19 13.70
C TYR A 845 23.82 -30.41 14.02
N ASP A 846 24.48 -31.16 13.15
CA ASP A 846 25.90 -31.46 13.22
C ASP A 846 26.72 -30.27 12.71
N LYS A 847 26.20 -29.65 11.65
CA LYS A 847 26.79 -28.53 10.94
C LYS A 847 25.73 -27.46 10.67
N ILE A 848 26.05 -26.20 10.94
CA ILE A 848 25.16 -25.08 10.61
C ILE A 848 25.92 -24.01 9.85
N LEU A 849 25.47 -23.66 8.64
CA LEU A 849 25.86 -22.45 7.95
C LEU A 849 24.87 -21.33 8.30
N VAL A 850 25.40 -20.17 8.68
CA VAL A 850 24.63 -18.96 8.99
C VAL A 850 25.11 -17.85 8.07
N ASP A 851 24.63 -17.84 6.82
CA ASP A 851 24.95 -16.82 5.82
C ASP A 851 23.98 -15.64 5.96
N VAL A 852 24.21 -14.83 6.99
CA VAL A 852 23.25 -13.83 7.45
C VAL A 852 23.11 -12.66 6.48
N PRO A 853 21.90 -12.05 6.37
CA PRO A 853 21.74 -10.78 5.67
C PRO A 853 22.69 -9.70 6.20
N CYS A 854 23.43 -9.06 5.29
CA CYS A 854 24.54 -8.16 5.60
C CYS A 854 24.34 -6.76 4.98
N SER A 855 25.13 -5.77 5.40
CA SER A 855 25.17 -4.43 4.80
C SER A 855 25.56 -4.41 3.31
N SER A 856 26.41 -5.35 2.87
CA SER A 856 26.89 -5.61 1.50
C SER A 856 27.53 -4.38 0.86
N GLU A 857 28.69 -3.95 1.37
CA GLU A 857 29.35 -2.71 0.92
C GLU A 857 29.66 -2.70 -0.58
N ARG A 858 30.02 -3.84 -1.18
CA ARG A 858 30.22 -3.91 -2.64
C ARG A 858 28.96 -3.47 -3.39
N HIS A 859 27.79 -4.01 -3.05
CA HIS A 859 26.52 -3.62 -3.66
C HIS A 859 26.18 -2.15 -3.36
N LEU A 860 26.38 -1.74 -2.10
CA LEU A 860 26.14 -0.38 -1.64
C LEU A 860 26.97 0.66 -2.39
N ILE A 861 28.28 0.41 -2.60
CA ILE A 861 29.19 1.36 -3.27
C ILE A 861 28.87 1.46 -4.76
N THR A 862 28.46 0.36 -5.40
CA THR A 862 28.11 0.34 -6.83
C THR A 862 26.76 0.99 -7.14
N ASP A 863 25.88 1.12 -6.14
CA ASP A 863 24.60 1.80 -6.25
C ASP A 863 24.65 3.17 -5.57
N GLN A 864 24.79 4.23 -6.38
CA GLN A 864 24.86 5.61 -5.88
C GLN A 864 23.65 6.00 -5.01
N ASN A 865 22.48 5.41 -5.25
CA ASN A 865 21.28 5.67 -4.47
C ASN A 865 21.39 5.03 -3.08
N GLU A 866 21.87 3.78 -3.00
CA GLU A 866 22.09 3.11 -1.71
C GLU A 866 23.22 3.75 -0.91
N LEU A 867 24.33 4.14 -1.56
CA LEU A 867 25.43 4.86 -0.91
C LEU A 867 24.98 6.22 -0.37
N SER A 868 24.15 6.97 -1.12
CA SER A 868 23.63 8.28 -0.67
C SER A 868 22.73 8.19 0.57
N ARG A 869 22.22 6.99 0.89
CA ARG A 869 21.40 6.69 2.06
C ARG A 869 22.20 6.00 3.18
N TRP A 870 23.49 5.76 2.96
CA TRP A 870 24.34 5.11 3.94
C TRP A 870 24.46 5.95 5.21
N LYS A 871 24.42 5.27 6.35
CA LYS A 871 24.60 5.83 7.69
C LYS A 871 25.49 4.87 8.47
N GLU A 872 26.30 5.40 9.37
CA GLU A 872 27.12 4.59 10.30
C GLU A 872 26.27 3.58 11.10
N SER A 873 25.03 3.95 11.46
CA SER A 873 24.11 3.07 12.17
C SER A 873 23.62 1.86 11.37
N ARG A 874 23.86 1.81 10.04
CA ARG A 874 23.42 0.70 9.17
C ARG A 874 24.05 -0.61 9.62
N SER A 875 25.38 -0.66 9.75
CA SER A 875 26.09 -1.85 10.22
C SER A 875 25.72 -2.23 11.66
N LYS A 876 25.47 -1.25 12.54
CA LYS A 876 24.97 -1.49 13.90
C LYS A 876 23.60 -2.17 13.92
N ASN A 877 22.70 -1.76 13.02
CA ASN A 877 21.36 -2.36 12.94
C ASN A 877 21.39 -3.78 12.37
N PHE A 878 22.28 -4.05 11.40
CA PHE A 878 22.49 -5.40 10.89
C PHE A 878 23.10 -6.30 11.95
N SER A 879 24.12 -5.85 12.69
CA SER A 879 24.76 -6.67 13.73
C SER A 879 23.80 -7.14 14.83
N ILE A 880 22.80 -6.34 15.20
CA ILE A 880 21.74 -6.75 16.14
C ILE A 880 20.91 -7.90 15.57
N LYS A 881 20.47 -7.80 14.32
CA LYS A 881 19.68 -8.86 13.66
C LYS A 881 20.50 -10.13 13.47
N GLN A 882 21.75 -9.98 13.02
CA GLN A 882 22.69 -11.07 12.80
C GLN A 882 22.97 -11.83 14.10
N TYR A 883 23.18 -11.11 15.22
CA TYR A 883 23.36 -11.71 16.53
C TYR A 883 22.14 -12.57 16.94
N ASN A 884 20.92 -12.09 16.71
CA ASN A 884 19.71 -12.87 17.05
C ASN A 884 19.57 -14.14 16.21
N ILE A 885 19.87 -14.07 14.91
CA ILE A 885 19.88 -15.24 14.02
C ILE A 885 20.96 -16.23 14.47
N LEU A 886 22.16 -15.73 14.79
CA LEU A 886 23.26 -16.55 15.30
C LEU A 886 22.90 -17.22 16.63
N LEU A 887 22.23 -16.51 17.54
CA LEU A 887 21.75 -17.06 18.82
C LEU A 887 20.80 -18.23 18.59
N ASP A 888 19.87 -18.12 17.65
CA ASP A 888 18.94 -19.21 17.31
C ASP A 888 19.63 -20.39 16.63
N ALA A 889 20.62 -20.13 15.77
CA ALA A 889 21.45 -21.18 15.18
C ALA A 889 22.24 -21.95 16.25
N VAL A 890 22.84 -21.24 17.21
CA VAL A 890 23.59 -21.84 18.32
C VAL A 890 22.70 -22.76 19.17
N LYS A 891 21.42 -22.41 19.39
CA LYS A 891 20.47 -23.27 20.12
C LYS A 891 20.27 -24.62 19.44
N ALA A 892 20.27 -24.64 18.11
CA ALA A 892 20.04 -25.83 17.30
C ALA A 892 21.31 -26.65 17.02
N LEU A 893 22.49 -26.14 17.38
CA LEU A 893 23.77 -26.81 17.16
C LEU A 893 24.02 -27.86 18.24
N ARG A 894 24.33 -29.10 17.87
CA ARG A 894 24.67 -30.16 18.84
C ARG A 894 25.99 -29.87 19.58
N ILE A 895 26.20 -30.50 20.74
CA ILE A 895 27.53 -30.50 21.40
C ILE A 895 28.54 -31.15 20.45
N ASN A 896 29.73 -30.55 20.33
CA ASN A 896 30.76 -30.84 19.32
C ASN A 896 30.38 -30.51 17.87
N GLY A 897 29.20 -29.93 17.62
CA GLY A 897 28.80 -29.43 16.31
C GLY A 897 29.61 -28.21 15.88
N ILE A 898 29.72 -28.02 14.57
CA ILE A 898 30.41 -26.89 13.94
C ILE A 898 29.40 -25.93 13.32
N LEU A 899 29.53 -24.65 13.61
CA LEU A 899 28.77 -23.58 12.99
C LEU A 899 29.72 -22.65 12.26
N VAL A 900 29.37 -22.30 11.02
CA VAL A 900 30.05 -21.24 10.27
C VAL A 900 29.13 -20.04 10.16
N TYR A 901 29.53 -18.93 10.77
CA TYR A 901 28.89 -17.63 10.57
C TYR A 901 29.59 -16.92 9.42
N SER A 902 28.84 -16.40 8.45
CA SER A 902 29.41 -15.64 7.34
C SER A 902 28.62 -14.39 6.99
N THR A 903 29.33 -13.35 6.53
CA THR A 903 28.73 -12.13 5.99
C THR A 903 29.48 -11.68 4.73
N CYS A 904 28.77 -10.99 3.85
CA CYS A 904 29.33 -10.24 2.74
C CYS A 904 29.78 -8.81 3.12
N SER A 905 29.97 -8.55 4.42
CA SER A 905 30.27 -7.21 4.95
C SER A 905 31.75 -7.03 5.23
N ILE A 906 32.28 -5.84 4.96
CA ILE A 906 33.61 -5.41 5.41
C ILE A 906 33.57 -4.72 6.79
N SER A 907 32.39 -4.62 7.41
CA SER A 907 32.23 -3.90 8.68
C SER A 907 32.56 -4.79 9.87
N ASN A 908 33.53 -4.39 10.68
CA ASN A 908 33.89 -5.10 11.91
C ASN A 908 32.73 -5.21 12.91
N LEU A 909 31.77 -4.28 12.84
CA LEU A 909 30.53 -4.29 13.63
C LEU A 909 29.66 -5.52 13.34
N GLU A 910 29.66 -6.01 12.10
CA GLU A 910 28.88 -7.17 11.64
C GLU A 910 29.70 -8.47 11.70
N ASN A 911 31.02 -8.35 11.89
CA ASN A 911 31.98 -9.45 11.83
C ASN A 911 32.48 -9.81 13.24
N ASP A 912 33.75 -9.54 13.60
CA ASP A 912 34.33 -9.98 14.88
C ASP A 912 33.54 -9.47 16.10
N LEU A 913 32.88 -8.31 16.03
CA LEU A 913 32.11 -7.79 17.18
C LEU A 913 30.81 -8.57 17.45
N VAL A 914 30.20 -9.16 16.42
CA VAL A 914 29.08 -10.10 16.61
C VAL A 914 29.60 -11.39 17.25
N ILE A 915 30.77 -11.87 16.79
CA ILE A 915 31.39 -13.09 17.30
C ILE A 915 31.85 -12.94 18.75
N LYS A 916 32.53 -11.83 19.08
CA LYS A 916 32.92 -11.51 20.45
C LYS A 916 31.72 -11.57 21.39
N LYS A 917 30.61 -10.94 20.98
CA LYS A 917 29.38 -10.90 21.77
C LYS A 917 28.76 -12.28 21.99
N ILE A 918 28.81 -13.19 21.01
CA ILE A 918 28.26 -14.55 21.19
C ILE A 918 29.18 -15.44 22.03
N LEU A 919 30.51 -15.25 21.95
CA LEU A 919 31.49 -15.98 22.77
C LEU A 919 31.45 -15.57 24.25
N GLU A 920 31.07 -14.33 24.55
CA GLU A 920 30.85 -13.83 25.92
C GLU A 920 29.55 -14.36 26.56
N ASN A 921 28.75 -15.13 25.84
CA ASN A 921 27.47 -15.61 26.32
C ASN A 921 27.61 -16.76 27.36
N SER A 922 26.96 -16.66 28.51
CA SER A 922 27.14 -17.56 29.65
C SER A 922 26.30 -18.85 29.63
N TRP A 923 25.26 -18.94 28.79
CA TRP A 923 24.35 -20.12 28.78
C TRP A 923 24.85 -21.27 27.88
N VAL A 924 25.76 -21.01 26.94
CA VAL A 924 26.34 -22.02 26.03
C VAL A 924 27.83 -21.77 25.85
N GLU A 925 28.64 -22.81 25.94
CA GLU A 925 30.08 -22.69 25.76
C GLU A 925 30.44 -22.88 24.27
N LEU A 926 31.02 -21.84 23.68
CA LEU A 926 31.44 -21.78 22.28
C LEU A 926 32.93 -21.46 22.21
N GLN A 927 33.62 -22.08 21.25
CA GLN A 927 35.01 -21.80 20.96
C GLN A 927 35.17 -21.41 19.49
N ALA A 928 35.83 -20.29 19.22
CA ALA A 928 36.27 -19.96 17.87
C ALA A 928 37.43 -20.88 17.48
N VAL A 929 37.25 -21.63 16.40
CA VAL A 929 38.24 -22.61 15.93
C VAL A 929 39.21 -21.91 14.98
N LYS A 930 40.49 -21.88 15.35
CA LYS A 930 41.57 -21.49 14.44
C LYS A 930 41.99 -22.69 13.58
N ARG A 931 42.25 -22.45 12.29
CA ARG A 931 42.75 -23.45 11.34
C ARG A 931 44.21 -23.17 11.01
N ASN A 932 45.04 -24.22 11.05
CA ASN A 932 46.47 -24.16 10.74
C ASN A 932 46.83 -25.05 9.53
N ASP A 933 45.85 -25.42 8.69
CA ASP A 933 45.98 -26.42 7.62
C ASP A 933 46.40 -25.82 6.26
N GLY A 934 47.22 -24.77 6.25
CA GLY A 934 47.64 -24.11 5.00
C GLY A 934 46.57 -23.20 4.39
N TRP A 935 45.72 -22.60 5.23
CA TRP A 935 44.65 -21.69 4.83
C TRP A 935 45.22 -20.35 4.34
N GLU A 936 45.56 -20.25 3.06
CA GLU A 936 46.23 -19.05 2.48
C GLU A 936 45.30 -18.07 1.74
N PHE A 937 43.99 -18.35 1.68
CA PHE A 937 43.02 -17.51 0.96
C PHE A 937 42.16 -16.67 1.93
N GLY A 938 42.58 -15.41 2.14
CA GLY A 938 41.96 -14.44 3.03
C GLY A 938 42.87 -14.05 4.20
N GLU A 939 42.46 -13.06 4.97
CA GLU A 939 43.23 -12.53 6.11
C GLU A 939 42.61 -12.98 7.43
N GLU A 940 43.45 -13.37 8.40
CA GLU A 940 43.00 -13.67 9.76
C GLU A 940 42.51 -12.40 10.47
N THR A 941 41.39 -12.51 11.18
CA THR A 941 40.80 -11.45 12.00
C THR A 941 40.88 -11.83 13.48
N GLY A 942 40.22 -11.10 14.37
CA GLY A 942 40.20 -11.43 15.80
C GLY A 942 39.63 -12.81 16.10
N PHE A 943 38.58 -13.23 15.37
CA PHE A 943 37.90 -14.51 15.60
C PHE A 943 37.63 -15.31 14.31
N GLY A 944 38.09 -14.89 13.15
CA GLY A 944 37.82 -15.59 11.88
C GLY A 944 38.74 -15.17 10.76
N TRP A 945 38.19 -15.15 9.55
CA TRP A 945 38.89 -14.74 8.34
C TRP A 945 38.03 -13.78 7.51
N ILE A 946 38.70 -12.89 6.78
CA ILE A 946 38.05 -12.02 5.81
C ILE A 946 38.76 -12.08 4.46
N VAL A 947 38.01 -12.43 3.42
CA VAL A 947 38.45 -12.38 2.03
C VAL A 947 38.11 -11.01 1.49
N LEU A 948 39.11 -10.24 1.07
CA LEU A 948 38.95 -8.88 0.55
C LEU A 948 39.50 -8.78 -0.87
N PRO A 949 38.80 -8.06 -1.77
CA PRO A 949 39.13 -8.07 -3.19
C PRO A 949 40.44 -7.37 -3.54
N ASP A 950 41.03 -6.57 -2.65
CA ASP A 950 42.35 -5.96 -2.84
C ASP A 950 43.51 -6.95 -2.72
N LYS A 951 43.36 -8.01 -1.91
CA LYS A 951 44.39 -9.03 -1.72
C LYS A 951 44.05 -10.38 -2.32
N CYS A 952 42.79 -10.61 -2.68
CA CYS A 952 42.30 -11.89 -3.17
C CYS A 952 41.81 -11.79 -4.62
N ASP A 953 42.54 -11.07 -5.47
CA ASP A 953 42.31 -11.02 -6.93
C ASP A 953 40.84 -10.71 -7.32
N GLY A 954 40.23 -9.74 -6.62
CA GLY A 954 38.85 -9.31 -6.91
C GLY A 954 37.73 -10.17 -6.33
N TYR A 955 38.03 -11.30 -5.67
CA TYR A 955 37.05 -12.12 -4.94
C TYR A 955 36.67 -11.51 -3.58
N GLY A 956 35.45 -11.74 -3.13
CA GLY A 956 34.90 -11.15 -1.91
C GLY A 956 34.27 -9.76 -2.12
N PRO A 957 33.85 -9.06 -1.06
CA PRO A 957 34.18 -9.32 0.33
C PRO A 957 33.38 -10.48 0.94
N MET A 958 34.04 -11.26 1.80
CA MET A 958 33.39 -12.31 2.59
C MET A 958 34.12 -12.51 3.92
N TYR A 959 33.43 -12.28 5.03
CA TYR A 959 33.88 -12.66 6.36
C TYR A 959 33.29 -14.02 6.75
N PHE A 960 34.05 -14.84 7.46
CA PHE A 960 33.50 -16.01 8.14
C PHE A 960 34.30 -16.41 9.38
N THR A 961 33.61 -17.04 10.33
CA THR A 961 34.20 -17.65 11.54
C THR A 961 33.66 -19.06 11.72
N ILE A 962 34.52 -19.95 12.21
CA ILE A 962 34.16 -21.31 12.62
C ILE A 962 33.97 -21.31 14.14
N LEU A 963 32.78 -21.67 14.60
CA LEU A 963 32.45 -21.84 16.02
C LEU A 963 32.19 -23.32 16.30
N LYS A 964 32.78 -23.84 17.37
CA LYS A 964 32.48 -25.18 17.90
C LYS A 964 31.75 -25.05 19.22
N ARG A 965 30.61 -25.74 19.36
CA ARG A 965 29.94 -25.88 20.66
C ARG A 965 30.66 -26.95 21.46
N VAL A 966 31.10 -26.61 22.66
CA VAL A 966 31.76 -27.54 23.58
C VAL A 966 30.83 -27.85 24.76
N GLU A 967 31.10 -28.96 25.44
CA GLU A 967 30.38 -29.32 26.64
C GLU A 967 30.72 -28.33 27.76
N LYS A 968 29.71 -27.84 28.47
CA LYS A 968 29.91 -26.85 29.54
C LYS A 968 30.62 -27.54 30.69
N GLY A 969 31.89 -27.23 30.91
CA GLY A 969 32.63 -27.81 32.04
C GLY A 969 31.98 -27.43 33.37
N ASN A 970 31.85 -28.38 34.30
CA ASN A 970 31.52 -28.08 35.70
C ASN A 970 32.62 -27.17 36.26
N LYS A 971 32.42 -25.85 36.18
CA LYS A 971 33.17 -24.89 36.98
C LYS A 971 32.68 -25.07 38.42
N PHE A 972 33.47 -25.80 39.21
CA PHE A 972 33.34 -25.85 40.67
C PHE A 972 33.42 -24.45 41.27
#